data_AF-A0AA97HCZ9-F1
#
_entry.id   AF-A0AA97HCZ9-F1
#
_cell.length_a   1.000
_cell.length_b   1.000
_cell.length_c   1.000
_cell.angle_alpha   90.00
_cell.angle_beta   90.00
_cell.angle_gamma   90.00
#
_symmetry.space_group_name_H-M   'P 1'
#
loop_
_entity.id
_entity.type
_entity.pdbx_description
1 polymer ?
#
loop_
_entity_poly.entity_id
_entity_poly.type
_entity_poly.pdbx_seq_one_letter_code
_entity_poly.pdbx_strand_id
1 'polypeptide(L)'
;MKEAGINQGKHGFAIDVRKLSSIQQDLSEADIEISLMDAEKLKETNLTKNIKVYNDRIYATLVRAEHGHLVAELTSHHELGEKTINLYHENDLISSVQLHSLENSAVVRIPLPLFCMDGTRRVYKVGVAGLEYTLGTATFTVYPIQTPWQYIKESYNKPGFLSMPKQADSRYESLHYQLEAIAKGKSQITAANLVTAHSVIVEGYEGRTKFPTFDLPQFDNPEVSIIVPAYNKFELTYHCIASIALAYNKISYEVILADDCSTDETTEAESIIGNLVVSRNPENLRFLKTCNRASEIASGDYVIFLNNDTEVSSFWLDELIDKMKADDTIGMTGSKLLNLDGTLQEAGGIVWESGEPWNVGRDVNPLTPEYNYAREVDYLTGAAMCIRKDIWEKVGQFSEELVPCYYEDTDLAFKVRAAGYKTVYVPHSVVVHFEGQSHGTDVTTGLKRYQVINEHTFRQKWFKEFRNNGAPSFENLRLEKDRNIDQRVLVIDYASPMPNKDAGSYAAVQEMKLIQSLGFKVTFVPANLAHFGKYTTELQKMGIEVLYAPFYHSLNHVLDTRLAEMDAVYITRYHIAQECIAKIREQSNAKIIFNNADLHFLREMRAALQNSRDEEMLTRALKTREQELAVCEKTDAILCYNATEHAVITSHILEADKLHITPWVLEEKRPSQTFKSVTVLPS
;
A
#
# COMPACT_ATOMS: atom_id res chain seq x y z
N MET A 1 16.24 -46.40 -32.64
CA MET A 1 15.91 -45.09 -32.02
C MET A 1 15.71 -43.98 -33.05
N LYS A 2 16.65 -43.77 -33.99
CA LYS A 2 16.50 -42.78 -35.08
C LYS A 2 15.37 -43.14 -36.08
N GLU A 3 15.22 -44.42 -36.43
CA GLU A 3 14.10 -44.92 -37.24
C GLU A 3 12.74 -44.88 -36.53
N ALA A 4 12.72 -44.74 -35.19
CA ALA A 4 11.50 -44.66 -34.39
C ALA A 4 11.11 -43.21 -34.05
N GLY A 5 11.80 -42.19 -34.60
CA GLY A 5 11.47 -40.77 -34.41
C GLY A 5 11.81 -40.17 -33.04
N ILE A 6 12.73 -40.77 -32.28
CA ILE A 6 13.00 -40.41 -30.87
C ILE A 6 14.23 -39.48 -30.77
N ASN A 7 14.15 -38.25 -31.31
CA ASN A 7 15.24 -37.26 -31.22
C ASN A 7 14.79 -35.80 -30.99
N GLN A 8 13.62 -35.57 -30.36
CA GLN A 8 13.07 -34.22 -30.11
C GLN A 8 12.75 -33.92 -28.63
N GLY A 9 13.66 -34.20 -27.70
CA GLY A 9 13.65 -33.55 -26.37
C GLY A 9 12.52 -33.91 -25.38
N LYS A 10 11.68 -34.92 -25.66
CA LYS A 10 10.76 -35.52 -24.68
C LYS A 10 11.08 -37.00 -24.53
N HIS A 11 11.99 -37.31 -23.61
CA HIS A 11 12.62 -38.64 -23.53
C HIS A 11 11.84 -39.60 -22.62
N GLY A 12 10.96 -40.40 -23.22
CA GLY A 12 10.40 -41.59 -22.60
C GLY A 12 10.14 -42.64 -23.69
N PHE A 13 10.33 -43.91 -23.37
CA PHE A 13 9.94 -45.04 -24.22
C PHE A 13 9.14 -46.03 -23.37
N ALA A 14 8.16 -46.69 -23.99
CA ALA A 14 7.37 -47.74 -23.36
C ALA A 14 7.82 -49.10 -23.92
N ILE A 15 8.06 -50.07 -23.03
CA ILE A 15 8.31 -51.46 -23.40
C ILE A 15 7.06 -52.26 -23.04
N ASP A 16 6.42 -52.87 -24.04
CA ASP A 16 5.33 -53.84 -23.78
C ASP A 16 5.94 -55.20 -23.50
N VAL A 17 6.12 -55.49 -22.21
CA VAL A 17 6.77 -56.71 -21.71
C VAL A 17 6.04 -57.98 -22.21
N ARG A 18 4.73 -57.90 -22.44
CA ARG A 18 3.91 -59.03 -22.94
C ARG A 18 4.23 -59.43 -24.38
N LYS A 19 4.92 -58.58 -25.14
CA LYS A 19 5.32 -58.85 -26.54
C LYS A 19 6.76 -59.35 -26.67
N LEU A 20 7.50 -59.44 -25.57
CA LEU A 20 8.85 -60.04 -25.58
C LEU A 20 8.67 -61.55 -25.74
N SER A 21 8.93 -62.05 -26.95
CA SER A 21 8.58 -63.38 -27.46
C SER A 21 9.25 -64.58 -26.77
N SER A 22 9.96 -64.37 -25.67
CA SER A 22 10.68 -65.39 -24.90
C SER A 22 10.12 -65.65 -23.49
N ILE A 23 9.09 -64.93 -23.05
CA ILE A 23 8.50 -65.10 -21.71
C ILE A 23 7.22 -65.94 -21.82
N GLN A 24 7.32 -67.25 -21.58
CA GLN A 24 6.17 -68.17 -21.47
C GLN A 24 5.71 -68.40 -20.01
N GLN A 25 6.23 -67.66 -19.04
CA GLN A 25 5.80 -67.74 -17.64
C GLN A 25 4.70 -66.72 -17.32
N ASP A 26 3.83 -67.10 -16.39
CA ASP A 26 2.84 -66.22 -15.79
C ASP A 26 3.55 -65.03 -15.14
N LEU A 27 3.28 -63.81 -15.65
CA LEU A 27 3.88 -62.56 -15.18
C LEU A 27 3.24 -62.04 -13.88
N SER A 28 2.44 -62.87 -13.21
CA SER A 28 1.68 -62.55 -12.00
C SER A 28 2.57 -62.11 -10.83
N GLU A 29 3.81 -62.60 -10.75
CA GLU A 29 4.90 -62.11 -9.90
C GLU A 29 6.24 -62.27 -10.65
N ALA A 30 6.67 -61.24 -11.37
CA ALA A 30 7.95 -61.25 -12.07
C ALA A 30 8.82 -60.06 -11.67
N ASP A 31 10.10 -60.33 -11.38
CA ASP A 31 11.16 -59.34 -11.25
C ASP A 31 11.75 -59.08 -12.65
N ILE A 32 11.55 -57.88 -13.17
CA ILE A 32 12.10 -57.46 -14.47
C ILE A 32 13.33 -56.60 -14.21
N GLU A 33 14.50 -57.10 -14.58
CA GLU A 33 15.75 -56.34 -14.60
C GLU A 33 15.89 -55.60 -15.94
N ILE A 34 16.08 -54.29 -15.88
CA ILE A 34 16.37 -53.46 -17.06
C ILE A 34 17.79 -52.93 -16.95
N SER A 35 18.65 -53.36 -17.87
CA SER A 35 20.01 -52.85 -18.04
C SER A 35 20.11 -51.94 -19.27
N LEU A 36 20.84 -50.82 -19.13
CA LEU A 36 21.13 -49.94 -20.26
C LEU A 36 22.53 -50.23 -20.81
N MET A 37 22.66 -50.42 -22.12
CA MET A 37 23.93 -50.76 -22.77
C MET A 37 24.39 -49.61 -23.69
N ASP A 38 25.67 -49.25 -23.63
CA ASP A 38 26.29 -48.33 -24.57
C ASP A 38 26.36 -48.98 -25.95
N ALA A 39 25.65 -48.41 -26.92
CA ALA A 39 25.48 -49.00 -28.24
C ALA A 39 26.76 -48.97 -29.09
N GLU A 40 27.70 -48.07 -28.82
CA GLU A 40 28.96 -47.96 -29.57
C GLU A 40 30.06 -48.83 -28.96
N LYS A 41 30.10 -48.91 -27.62
CA LYS A 41 31.11 -49.69 -26.89
C LYS A 41 30.69 -51.12 -26.56
N LEU A 42 29.40 -51.44 -26.74
CA LEU A 42 28.79 -52.73 -26.37
C LEU A 42 29.13 -53.14 -24.94
N LYS A 43 29.12 -52.18 -24.01
CA LYS A 43 29.29 -52.42 -22.58
C LYS A 43 28.05 -51.97 -21.82
N GLU A 44 27.65 -52.76 -20.84
CA GLU A 44 26.63 -52.36 -19.88
C GLU A 44 27.07 -51.08 -19.16
N THR A 45 26.11 -50.17 -19.01
CA THR A 45 26.27 -49.00 -18.16
C THR A 45 25.92 -49.37 -16.71
N ASN A 46 26.23 -48.50 -15.75
CA ASN A 46 25.96 -48.76 -14.33
C ASN A 46 24.48 -48.60 -13.94
N LEU A 47 23.55 -48.48 -14.91
CA LEU A 47 22.13 -48.27 -14.65
C LEU A 47 21.37 -49.58 -14.82
N THR A 48 21.10 -50.24 -13.69
CA THR A 48 20.27 -51.44 -13.59
C THR A 48 19.09 -51.14 -12.67
N LYS A 49 17.86 -51.49 -13.07
CA LYS A 49 16.66 -51.30 -12.24
C LYS A 49 15.77 -52.53 -12.25
N ASN A 50 15.35 -52.96 -11.06
CA ASN A 50 14.41 -54.07 -10.87
C ASN A 50 12.97 -53.52 -10.74
N ILE A 51 12.02 -54.12 -11.47
CA ILE A 51 10.60 -53.75 -11.45
C ILE A 51 9.77 -54.99 -11.12
N LYS A 52 8.92 -54.90 -10.09
CA LYS A 52 7.93 -55.92 -9.75
C LYS A 52 6.61 -55.69 -10.48
N VAL A 53 6.08 -56.74 -11.10
CA VAL A 53 4.76 -56.74 -11.74
C VAL A 53 3.73 -57.33 -10.78
N TYR A 54 2.64 -56.58 -10.50
CA TYR A 54 1.54 -57.02 -9.63
C TYR A 54 0.23 -57.05 -10.43
N ASN A 55 -0.51 -58.15 -10.36
CA ASN A 55 -1.84 -58.30 -11.00
C ASN A 55 -2.94 -57.51 -10.28
N ASP A 56 -2.78 -57.25 -8.99
CA ASP A 56 -3.82 -56.68 -8.14
C ASP A 56 -3.60 -55.17 -7.93
N ARG A 57 -4.13 -54.36 -8.85
CA ARG A 57 -3.95 -52.90 -8.82
C ARG A 57 -5.16 -52.21 -8.22
N ILE A 58 -4.92 -51.61 -7.06
CA ILE A 58 -5.76 -50.54 -6.54
C ILE A 58 -5.28 -49.25 -7.21
N TYR A 59 -6.22 -48.41 -7.62
CA TYR A 59 -5.96 -47.07 -8.12
C TYR A 59 -6.60 -46.07 -7.15
N ALA A 60 -5.97 -44.92 -6.97
CA ALA A 60 -6.57 -43.84 -6.21
C ALA A 60 -6.47 -42.54 -7.00
N THR A 61 -7.56 -41.79 -7.04
CA THR A 61 -7.56 -40.40 -7.53
C THR A 61 -7.84 -39.49 -6.35
N LEU A 62 -6.93 -38.56 -6.08
CA LEU A 62 -7.19 -37.47 -5.17
C LEU A 62 -8.08 -36.44 -5.88
N VAL A 63 -9.28 -36.20 -5.37
CA VAL A 63 -10.31 -35.43 -6.08
C VAL A 63 -10.35 -33.98 -5.60
N ARG A 64 -10.35 -33.77 -4.28
CA ARG A 64 -10.48 -32.45 -3.68
C ARG A 64 -9.97 -32.42 -2.24
N ALA A 65 -9.69 -31.20 -1.76
CA ALA A 65 -9.50 -30.90 -0.34
C ALA A 65 -10.77 -30.25 0.21
N GLU A 66 -11.33 -30.76 1.29
CA GLU A 66 -12.50 -30.18 1.94
C GLU A 66 -12.45 -30.39 3.46
N HIS A 67 -12.81 -29.36 4.24
CA HIS A 67 -12.97 -29.46 5.70
C HIS A 67 -11.77 -30.10 6.44
N GLY A 68 -10.54 -29.74 6.07
CA GLY A 68 -9.32 -30.30 6.68
C GLY A 68 -8.99 -31.74 6.27
N HIS A 69 -9.61 -32.27 5.22
CA HIS A 69 -9.36 -33.61 4.69
C HIS A 69 -9.00 -33.54 3.20
N LEU A 70 -8.21 -34.52 2.73
CA LEU A 70 -8.14 -34.88 1.32
C LEU A 70 -9.09 -36.03 1.02
N VAL A 71 -9.87 -35.85 -0.05
CA VAL A 71 -10.80 -36.86 -0.53
C VAL A 71 -10.11 -37.64 -1.64
N ALA A 72 -9.98 -38.96 -1.46
CA ALA A 72 -9.48 -39.87 -2.46
C ALA A 72 -10.56 -40.89 -2.87
N GLU A 73 -10.72 -41.09 -4.16
CA GLU A 73 -11.55 -42.14 -4.74
C GLU A 73 -10.66 -43.33 -5.08
N LEU A 74 -10.93 -44.48 -4.46
CA LEU A 74 -10.23 -45.74 -4.71
C LEU A 74 -11.06 -46.63 -5.61
N THR A 75 -10.40 -47.29 -6.55
CA THR A 75 -11.00 -48.30 -7.43
C THR A 75 -10.07 -49.49 -7.56
N SER A 76 -10.61 -50.70 -7.51
CA SER A 76 -9.86 -51.95 -7.58
C SER A 76 -10.56 -52.96 -8.48
N HIS A 77 -9.84 -53.96 -8.97
CA HIS A 77 -10.41 -55.08 -9.72
C HIS A 77 -11.12 -56.09 -8.82
N HIS A 78 -10.81 -56.09 -7.52
CA HIS A 78 -11.40 -56.93 -6.49
C HIS A 78 -11.91 -56.08 -5.31
N GLU A 79 -12.66 -56.69 -4.39
CA GLU A 79 -13.13 -56.03 -3.17
C GLU A 79 -11.95 -55.41 -2.41
N LEU A 80 -12.09 -54.14 -2.01
CA LEU A 80 -11.01 -53.40 -1.36
C LEU A 80 -10.65 -54.01 0.01
N GLY A 81 -11.64 -54.56 0.71
CA GLY A 81 -11.50 -55.18 2.03
C GLY A 81 -11.05 -54.19 3.09
N GLU A 82 -10.30 -54.69 4.08
CA GLU A 82 -9.64 -53.88 5.10
C GLU A 82 -8.27 -53.42 4.61
N LYS A 83 -8.08 -52.11 4.46
CA LYS A 83 -6.83 -51.48 4.03
C LYS A 83 -6.55 -50.24 4.85
N THR A 84 -5.28 -49.99 5.14
CA THR A 84 -4.84 -48.70 5.69
C THR A 84 -4.38 -47.81 4.55
N ILE A 85 -5.10 -46.72 4.31
CA ILE A 85 -4.76 -45.74 3.28
C ILE A 85 -3.83 -44.69 3.89
N ASN A 86 -2.66 -44.53 3.26
CA ASN A 86 -1.63 -43.61 3.69
C ASN A 86 -1.61 -42.38 2.78
N LEU A 87 -1.46 -41.21 3.37
CA LEU A 87 -1.25 -39.95 2.68
C LEU A 87 0.16 -39.45 2.98
N TYR A 88 0.88 -39.10 1.93
CA TYR A 88 2.23 -38.58 2.01
C TYR A 88 2.29 -37.16 1.45
N HIS A 89 3.13 -36.33 2.05
CA HIS A 89 3.60 -35.07 1.48
C HIS A 89 5.04 -35.28 1.04
N GLU A 90 5.32 -35.08 -0.24
CA GLU A 90 6.58 -35.49 -0.87
C GLU A 90 6.87 -36.99 -0.64
N ASN A 91 7.72 -37.34 0.33
CA ASN A 91 8.04 -38.72 0.71
C ASN A 91 7.72 -39.03 2.19
N ASP A 92 7.26 -38.05 2.96
CA ASP A 92 6.96 -38.22 4.38
C ASP A 92 5.50 -38.64 4.56
N LEU A 93 5.28 -39.68 5.38
CA LEU A 93 3.94 -40.10 5.77
C LEU A 93 3.35 -39.07 6.72
N ILE A 94 2.27 -38.42 6.31
CA ILE A 94 1.65 -37.33 7.09
C ILE A 94 0.31 -37.73 7.71
N SER A 95 -0.37 -38.74 7.18
CA SER A 95 -1.65 -39.21 7.71
C SER A 95 -1.99 -40.61 7.23
N SER A 96 -2.78 -41.34 8.01
CA SER A 96 -3.27 -42.67 7.67
C SER A 96 -4.72 -42.83 8.14
N VAL A 97 -5.53 -43.55 7.37
CA VAL A 97 -6.92 -43.85 7.71
C VAL A 97 -7.26 -45.30 7.36
N GLN A 98 -8.04 -45.95 8.22
CA GLN A 98 -8.55 -47.30 7.94
C GLN A 98 -9.74 -47.22 7.01
N LEU A 99 -9.69 -48.01 5.94
CA LEU A 99 -10.78 -48.25 5.01
C LEU A 99 -11.28 -49.67 5.20
N HIS A 100 -12.59 -49.83 5.37
CA HIS A 100 -13.28 -51.11 5.30
C HIS A 100 -14.36 -50.98 4.23
N SER A 101 -14.19 -51.67 3.10
CA SER A 101 -15.18 -51.68 2.02
C SER A 101 -15.28 -53.07 1.40
N LEU A 102 -16.51 -53.59 1.32
CA LEU A 102 -16.84 -54.82 0.58
C LEU A 102 -17.09 -54.53 -0.91
N GLU A 103 -16.93 -53.29 -1.34
CA GLU A 103 -17.06 -52.89 -2.73
C GLU A 103 -15.66 -52.79 -3.38
N ASN A 104 -15.65 -52.82 -4.71
CA ASN A 104 -14.49 -52.60 -5.55
C ASN A 104 -14.18 -51.11 -5.79
N SER A 105 -14.98 -50.20 -5.19
CA SER A 105 -14.68 -48.77 -5.13
C SER A 105 -15.01 -48.19 -3.76
N ALA A 106 -14.34 -47.11 -3.37
CA ALA A 106 -14.63 -46.41 -2.12
C ALA A 106 -14.16 -44.95 -2.16
N VAL A 107 -14.87 -44.06 -1.47
CA VAL A 107 -14.40 -42.70 -1.19
C VAL A 107 -13.83 -42.67 0.21
N VAL A 108 -12.57 -42.28 0.35
CA VAL A 108 -11.91 -42.12 1.64
C VAL A 108 -11.59 -40.65 1.91
N ARG A 109 -11.86 -40.21 3.14
CA ARG A 109 -11.50 -38.88 3.63
C ARG A 109 -10.30 -39.01 4.56
N ILE A 110 -9.15 -38.53 4.12
CA ILE A 110 -7.89 -38.64 4.86
C ILE A 110 -7.63 -37.30 5.57
N PRO A 111 -7.55 -37.27 6.91
CA PRO A 111 -7.35 -36.02 7.64
C PRO A 111 -5.97 -35.44 7.36
N LEU A 112 -5.86 -34.12 7.25
CA LEU A 112 -4.59 -33.42 7.06
C LEU A 112 -4.05 -32.91 8.40
N PRO A 113 -2.73 -32.97 8.62
CA PRO A 113 -2.08 -32.25 9.72
C PRO A 113 -2.20 -30.73 9.58
N LEU A 114 -2.14 -30.01 10.71
CA LEU A 114 -2.29 -28.55 10.73
C LEU A 114 -1.22 -27.83 9.89
N PHE A 115 0.02 -28.32 9.86
CA PHE A 115 1.10 -27.72 9.07
C PHE A 115 0.85 -27.78 7.55
N CYS A 116 -0.06 -28.66 7.10
CA CYS A 116 -0.48 -28.73 5.70
C CYS A 116 -1.53 -27.67 5.34
N MET A 117 -2.11 -26.97 6.32
CA MET A 117 -3.23 -26.03 6.16
C MET A 117 -2.78 -24.56 6.30
N ASP A 118 -1.79 -24.14 5.52
CA ASP A 118 -1.19 -22.79 5.56
C ASP A 118 -1.45 -21.98 4.28
N GLY A 119 -2.27 -22.48 3.36
CA GLY A 119 -2.51 -21.85 2.05
C GLY A 119 -1.40 -22.09 1.02
N THR A 120 -0.39 -22.92 1.32
CA THR A 120 0.67 -23.26 0.38
C THR A 120 0.25 -24.42 -0.53
N ARG A 121 0.52 -24.29 -1.83
CA ARG A 121 0.26 -25.34 -2.83
C ARG A 121 1.29 -26.47 -2.69
N ARG A 122 0.84 -27.69 -2.41
CA ARG A 122 1.70 -28.85 -2.10
C ARG A 122 1.32 -30.10 -2.91
N VAL A 123 2.29 -30.99 -3.10
CA VAL A 123 2.09 -32.30 -3.75
C VAL A 123 1.76 -33.35 -2.69
N TYR A 124 0.65 -34.05 -2.92
CA TYR A 124 0.16 -35.11 -2.06
C TYR A 124 0.12 -36.43 -2.82
N LYS A 125 0.52 -37.50 -2.13
CA LYS A 125 0.50 -38.87 -2.67
C LYS A 125 -0.36 -39.76 -1.78
N VAL A 126 -1.17 -40.61 -2.39
CA VAL A 126 -1.97 -41.63 -1.68
C VAL A 126 -1.37 -42.99 -1.94
N GLY A 127 -1.16 -43.77 -0.89
CA GLY A 127 -0.67 -45.15 -0.93
C GLY A 127 -1.49 -46.06 -0.02
N VAL A 128 -1.16 -47.35 0.00
CA VAL A 128 -1.71 -48.32 0.96
C VAL A 128 -0.56 -48.85 1.80
N ALA A 129 -0.76 -48.99 3.10
CA ALA A 129 0.24 -49.57 3.98
C ALA A 129 0.64 -50.98 3.48
N GLY A 130 1.94 -51.21 3.36
CA GLY A 130 2.49 -52.48 2.87
C GLY A 130 2.66 -52.58 1.35
N LEU A 131 2.20 -51.59 0.56
CA LEU A 131 2.49 -51.51 -0.87
C LEU A 131 3.60 -50.49 -1.15
N GLU A 132 4.60 -50.87 -1.95
CA GLU A 132 5.75 -50.01 -2.27
C GLU A 132 5.43 -48.93 -3.33
N TYR A 133 4.26 -49.00 -3.98
CA TYR A 133 3.86 -48.06 -5.03
C TYR A 133 2.79 -47.07 -4.57
N THR A 134 2.88 -45.84 -5.09
CA THR A 134 1.87 -44.79 -4.89
C THR A 134 0.66 -45.08 -5.78
N LEU A 135 -0.55 -45.00 -5.21
CA LEU A 135 -1.81 -45.23 -5.93
C LEU A 135 -2.26 -44.01 -6.75
N GLY A 136 -1.93 -42.80 -6.27
CA GLY A 136 -2.35 -41.54 -6.90
C GLY A 136 -1.54 -40.35 -6.39
N THR A 137 -1.39 -39.32 -7.22
CA THR A 137 -0.69 -38.07 -6.87
C THR A 137 -1.47 -36.88 -7.40
N ALA A 138 -1.62 -35.84 -6.58
CA ALA A 138 -2.23 -34.59 -6.99
C ALA A 138 -1.67 -33.42 -6.20
N THR A 139 -1.92 -32.20 -6.69
CA THR A 139 -1.46 -30.97 -6.04
C THR A 139 -2.66 -30.20 -5.52
N PHE A 140 -2.65 -29.82 -4.24
CA PHE A 140 -3.72 -29.01 -3.63
C PHE A 140 -3.15 -27.81 -2.90
N THR A 141 -3.91 -26.72 -2.92
CA THR A 141 -3.77 -25.61 -1.99
C THR A 141 -4.79 -25.82 -0.88
N VAL A 142 -4.33 -26.00 0.36
CA VAL A 142 -5.20 -26.25 1.51
C VAL A 142 -5.11 -25.08 2.47
N TYR A 143 -6.24 -24.44 2.71
CA TYR A 143 -6.35 -23.29 3.61
C TYR A 143 -6.66 -23.74 5.05
N PRO A 144 -6.26 -22.95 6.06
CA PRO A 144 -6.68 -23.17 7.44
C PRO A 144 -8.20 -23.15 7.56
N ILE A 145 -8.75 -23.89 8.54
CA ILE A 145 -10.18 -23.79 8.87
C ILE A 145 -10.43 -22.38 9.41
N GLN A 146 -11.12 -21.58 8.61
CA GLN A 146 -11.46 -20.21 8.97
C GLN A 146 -12.56 -20.19 10.03
N THR A 147 -12.41 -19.33 11.04
CA THR A 147 -13.53 -18.95 11.91
C THR A 147 -14.60 -18.23 11.08
N PRO A 148 -15.88 -18.19 11.51
CA PRO A 148 -16.91 -17.41 10.81
C PRO A 148 -16.50 -15.96 10.55
N TRP A 149 -15.78 -15.33 11.49
CA TRP A 149 -15.25 -13.98 11.33
C TRP A 149 -14.18 -13.87 10.24
N GLN A 150 -13.19 -14.78 10.23
CA GLN A 150 -12.19 -14.84 9.15
C GLN A 150 -12.84 -15.12 7.80
N TYR A 151 -13.83 -16.02 7.76
CA TYR A 151 -14.56 -16.33 6.55
C TYR A 151 -15.30 -15.11 5.99
N ILE A 152 -16.01 -14.34 6.83
CA ILE A 152 -16.70 -13.09 6.43
C ILE A 152 -15.68 -12.05 5.94
N LYS A 153 -14.54 -11.91 6.65
CA LYS A 153 -13.48 -10.97 6.31
C LYS A 153 -12.76 -11.32 5.01
N GLU A 154 -12.63 -12.60 4.69
CA GLU A 154 -11.86 -13.11 3.54
C GLU A 154 -12.74 -13.45 2.33
N SER A 155 -14.07 -13.43 2.46
CA SER A 155 -15.01 -13.74 1.37
C SER A 155 -15.54 -12.50 0.62
N TYR A 156 -14.91 -11.33 0.76
CA TYR A 156 -15.33 -10.08 0.12
C TYR A 156 -15.39 -10.12 -1.41
N ASN A 157 -14.69 -11.06 -2.03
CA ASN A 157 -14.67 -11.27 -3.47
C ASN A 157 -15.54 -12.46 -3.95
N LYS A 158 -16.35 -13.06 -3.07
CA LYS A 158 -17.22 -14.21 -3.41
C LYS A 158 -18.68 -13.75 -3.59
N PRO A 159 -19.20 -13.76 -4.82
CA PRO A 159 -20.59 -13.39 -5.08
C PRO A 159 -21.58 -14.21 -4.25
N GLY A 160 -22.60 -13.56 -3.68
CA GLY A 160 -23.69 -14.21 -2.93
C GLY A 160 -23.41 -14.54 -1.46
N PHE A 161 -22.23 -14.18 -0.94
CA PHE A 161 -21.90 -14.35 0.49
C PHE A 161 -21.93 -13.01 1.25
N LEU A 162 -22.44 -13.05 2.49
CA LEU A 162 -22.25 -11.98 3.47
C LEU A 162 -20.75 -11.81 3.72
N SER A 163 -20.18 -10.75 3.18
CA SER A 163 -18.79 -10.41 3.35
C SER A 163 -18.67 -9.00 3.89
N MET A 164 -17.60 -8.74 4.63
CA MET A 164 -17.30 -7.40 5.12
C MET A 164 -16.46 -6.69 4.05
N PRO A 165 -16.99 -5.65 3.38
CA PRO A 165 -16.19 -4.86 2.44
C PRO A 165 -14.96 -4.30 3.15
N LYS A 166 -13.86 -4.13 2.42
CA LYS A 166 -12.61 -3.59 2.98
C LYS A 166 -12.77 -2.16 3.50
N GLN A 167 -13.80 -1.48 3.03
CA GLN A 167 -14.20 -0.13 3.37
C GLN A 167 -15.09 -0.05 4.62
N ALA A 168 -15.52 -1.18 5.20
CA ALA A 168 -16.46 -1.21 6.31
C ALA A 168 -15.98 -0.40 7.53
N ASP A 169 -14.69 -0.52 7.88
CA ASP A 169 -14.11 0.22 9.01
C ASP A 169 -14.17 1.74 8.76
N SER A 170 -13.82 2.21 7.56
CA SER A 170 -13.88 3.63 7.17
C SER A 170 -15.31 4.19 7.19
N ARG A 171 -16.30 3.38 6.78
CA ARG A 171 -17.73 3.76 6.82
C ARG A 171 -18.21 3.95 8.27
N TYR A 172 -17.86 3.03 9.16
CA TYR A 172 -18.19 3.12 10.59
C TYR A 172 -17.46 4.28 11.27
N GLU A 173 -16.21 4.52 10.92
CA GLU A 173 -15.45 5.66 11.42
C GLU A 173 -16.12 6.99 11.02
N SER A 174 -16.57 7.09 9.77
CA SER A 174 -17.29 8.27 9.26
C SER A 174 -18.61 8.48 9.99
N LEU A 175 -19.38 7.41 10.21
CA LEU A 175 -20.59 7.44 11.02
C LEU A 175 -20.29 7.93 12.45
N HIS A 176 -19.22 7.44 13.06
CA HIS A 176 -18.81 7.84 14.41
C HIS A 176 -18.49 9.34 14.49
N TYR A 177 -17.67 9.87 13.57
CA TYR A 177 -17.35 11.30 13.55
C TYR A 177 -18.59 12.17 13.33
N GLN A 178 -19.48 11.78 12.42
CA GLN A 178 -20.72 12.51 12.17
C GLN A 178 -21.63 12.51 13.40
N LEU A 179 -21.83 11.36 14.06
CA LEU A 179 -22.62 11.27 15.28
C LEU A 179 -22.02 12.11 16.41
N GLU A 180 -20.69 12.11 16.56
CA GLU A 180 -20.00 12.95 17.54
C GLU A 180 -20.19 14.45 17.23
N ALA A 181 -20.12 14.84 15.95
CA ALA A 181 -20.35 16.20 15.52
C ALA A 181 -21.81 16.64 15.75
N ILE A 182 -22.79 15.77 15.48
CA ILE A 182 -24.20 16.00 15.79
C ILE A 182 -24.39 16.20 17.29
N ALA A 183 -23.83 15.31 18.12
CA ALA A 183 -23.92 15.40 19.57
C ALA A 183 -23.32 16.70 20.13
N LYS A 184 -22.31 17.26 19.45
CA LYS A 184 -21.68 18.54 19.80
C LYS A 184 -22.35 19.77 19.17
N GLY A 185 -23.42 19.59 18.37
CA GLY A 185 -24.09 20.68 17.65
C GLY A 185 -23.21 21.34 16.58
N LYS A 186 -22.27 20.58 15.99
CA LYS A 186 -21.31 21.05 14.98
C LYS A 186 -21.53 20.46 13.59
N SER A 187 -22.44 19.50 13.45
CA SER A 187 -22.72 18.89 12.15
C SER A 187 -23.77 19.69 11.37
N GLN A 188 -23.58 19.79 10.07
CA GLN A 188 -24.53 20.37 9.13
C GLN A 188 -25.48 19.33 8.51
N ILE A 189 -25.21 18.04 8.71
CA ILE A 189 -26.14 16.96 8.31
C ILE A 189 -27.00 16.55 9.50
N THR A 190 -28.28 16.29 9.23
CA THR A 190 -29.21 15.79 10.26
C THR A 190 -28.99 14.30 10.54
N ALA A 191 -29.38 13.83 11.72
CA ALA A 191 -29.29 12.40 12.05
C ALA A 191 -30.11 11.52 11.09
N ALA A 192 -31.25 12.01 10.59
CA ALA A 192 -32.08 11.29 9.63
C ALA A 192 -31.35 11.12 8.29
N ASN A 193 -30.81 12.22 7.74
CA ASN A 193 -30.07 12.19 6.48
C ASN A 193 -28.80 11.34 6.60
N LEU A 194 -28.10 11.40 7.74
CA LEU A 194 -26.94 10.56 8.02
C LEU A 194 -27.29 9.07 8.03
N VAL A 195 -28.40 8.68 8.66
CA VAL A 195 -28.86 7.28 8.67
C VAL A 195 -29.20 6.81 7.27
N THR A 196 -29.87 7.64 6.47
CA THR A 196 -30.17 7.32 5.06
C THR A 196 -28.88 7.13 4.27
N ALA A 197 -27.96 8.09 4.31
CA ALA A 197 -26.68 8.00 3.59
C ALA A 197 -25.88 6.76 4.00
N HIS A 198 -25.78 6.47 5.31
CA HIS A 198 -25.12 5.27 5.80
C HIS A 198 -25.79 3.98 5.29
N SER A 199 -27.13 3.90 5.28
CA SER A 199 -27.85 2.73 4.76
C SER A 199 -27.56 2.51 3.26
N VAL A 200 -27.54 3.59 2.48
CA VAL A 200 -27.21 3.55 1.05
C VAL A 200 -25.83 2.94 0.83
N ILE A 201 -24.83 3.41 1.57
CA ILE A 201 -23.44 2.95 1.44
C ILE A 201 -23.27 1.49 1.88
N VAL A 202 -23.96 1.08 2.95
CA VAL A 202 -23.91 -0.31 3.44
C VAL A 202 -24.58 -1.28 2.48
N GLU A 203 -25.74 -0.91 1.92
CA GLU A 203 -26.45 -1.70 0.91
C GLU A 203 -25.69 -1.81 -0.41
N GLY A 204 -24.89 -0.79 -0.75
CA GLY A 204 -24.16 -0.69 -2.01
C GLY A 204 -25.01 -0.18 -3.18
N TYR A 205 -24.39 -0.08 -4.36
CA TYR A 205 -25.04 0.40 -5.59
C TYR A 205 -25.55 -0.73 -6.49
N GLU A 206 -24.96 -1.93 -6.42
CA GLU A 206 -25.26 -3.03 -7.33
C GLU A 206 -26.72 -3.49 -7.23
N GLY A 207 -27.47 -3.37 -8.32
CA GLY A 207 -28.88 -3.76 -8.38
C GLY A 207 -29.84 -2.84 -7.63
N ARG A 208 -29.40 -1.64 -7.22
CA ARG A 208 -30.25 -0.66 -6.55
C ARG A 208 -31.34 -0.15 -7.50
N THR A 209 -32.58 -0.19 -7.02
CA THR A 209 -33.77 0.33 -7.72
C THR A 209 -34.56 1.32 -6.86
N LYS A 210 -34.09 1.59 -5.64
CA LYS A 210 -34.72 2.51 -4.68
C LYS A 210 -33.71 3.54 -4.21
N PHE A 211 -34.12 4.80 -4.28
CA PHE A 211 -33.32 5.98 -3.98
C PHE A 211 -34.01 6.79 -2.86
N PRO A 212 -33.82 6.42 -1.58
CA PRO A 212 -34.44 7.13 -0.46
C PRO A 212 -33.90 8.56 -0.38
N THR A 213 -34.77 9.55 -0.19
CA THR A 213 -34.33 10.96 -0.21
C THR A 213 -33.44 11.30 0.99
N PHE A 214 -32.42 12.15 0.76
CA PHE A 214 -31.64 12.77 1.81
C PHE A 214 -31.13 14.15 1.35
N ASP A 215 -30.83 15.04 2.29
CA ASP A 215 -30.20 16.33 1.96
C ASP A 215 -28.71 16.30 2.27
N LEU A 216 -27.92 16.87 1.36
CA LEU A 216 -26.53 17.24 1.62
C LEU A 216 -26.47 18.39 2.64
N PRO A 217 -25.36 18.54 3.37
CA PRO A 217 -25.06 19.75 4.12
C PRO A 217 -25.21 21.03 3.27
N GLN A 218 -25.82 22.07 3.84
CA GLN A 218 -25.93 23.38 3.20
C GLN A 218 -24.95 24.36 3.83
N PHE A 219 -24.22 25.09 2.99
CA PHE A 219 -23.28 26.13 3.41
C PHE A 219 -23.50 27.39 2.58
N ASP A 220 -23.56 28.55 3.22
CA ASP A 220 -23.81 29.82 2.52
C ASP A 220 -22.63 30.26 1.62
N ASN A 221 -21.40 29.95 2.04
CA ASN A 221 -20.17 30.26 1.31
C ASN A 221 -19.27 29.00 1.34
N PRO A 222 -19.50 28.03 0.43
CA PRO A 222 -18.68 26.83 0.38
C PRO A 222 -17.26 27.20 -0.05
N GLU A 223 -16.25 26.71 0.67
CA GLU A 223 -14.85 26.87 0.28
C GLU A 223 -14.48 25.97 -0.91
N VAL A 224 -15.19 24.85 -1.07
CA VAL A 224 -14.91 23.84 -2.10
C VAL A 224 -16.16 23.53 -2.92
N SER A 225 -16.01 23.47 -4.24
CA SER A 225 -17.02 22.91 -5.14
C SER A 225 -16.59 21.53 -5.62
N ILE A 226 -17.36 20.50 -5.27
CA ILE A 226 -17.12 19.12 -5.70
C ILE A 226 -17.94 18.83 -6.94
N ILE A 227 -17.27 18.66 -8.08
CA ILE A 227 -17.89 18.35 -9.37
C ILE A 227 -17.90 16.83 -9.56
N VAL A 228 -19.10 16.25 -9.65
CA VAL A 228 -19.33 14.83 -9.92
C VAL A 228 -19.93 14.68 -11.32
N PRO A 229 -19.17 14.22 -12.32
CA PRO A 229 -19.69 14.03 -13.67
C PRO A 229 -20.53 12.76 -13.78
N ALA A 230 -21.65 12.83 -14.48
CA ALA A 230 -22.55 11.71 -14.68
C ALA A 230 -23.04 11.60 -16.13
N TYR A 231 -23.16 10.35 -16.59
CA TYR A 231 -23.84 10.00 -17.83
C TYR A 231 -24.58 8.68 -17.64
N ASN A 232 -25.82 8.76 -17.22
CA ASN A 232 -26.61 7.66 -16.66
C ASN A 232 -25.90 7.00 -15.44
N LYS A 233 -26.33 5.78 -15.10
CA LYS A 233 -25.87 5.00 -13.93
C LYS A 233 -26.13 5.74 -12.62
N PHE A 234 -27.34 6.26 -12.47
CA PHE A 234 -27.71 7.02 -11.28
C PHE A 234 -27.43 6.26 -9.98
N GLU A 235 -27.55 4.93 -9.94
CA GLU A 235 -27.22 4.11 -8.78
C GLU A 235 -25.78 4.28 -8.29
N LEU A 236 -24.84 4.51 -9.22
CA LEU A 236 -23.43 4.70 -8.94
C LEU A 236 -23.17 6.12 -8.44
N THR A 237 -23.69 7.11 -9.17
CA THR A 237 -23.62 8.54 -8.81
C THR A 237 -24.25 8.81 -7.45
N TYR A 238 -25.41 8.22 -7.18
CA TYR A 238 -26.13 8.31 -5.91
C TYR A 238 -25.33 7.70 -4.76
N HIS A 239 -24.64 6.57 -4.98
CA HIS A 239 -23.72 5.98 -3.99
C HIS A 239 -22.52 6.90 -3.72
N CYS A 240 -21.91 7.48 -4.76
CA CYS A 240 -20.83 8.45 -4.61
C CYS A 240 -21.26 9.66 -3.77
N ILE A 241 -22.39 10.30 -4.09
CA ILE A 241 -22.89 11.47 -3.36
C ILE A 241 -23.30 11.11 -1.92
N ALA A 242 -23.88 9.93 -1.69
CA ALA A 242 -24.12 9.45 -0.33
C ALA A 242 -22.82 9.26 0.46
N SER A 243 -21.71 8.92 -0.18
CA SER A 243 -20.41 8.78 0.48
C SER A 243 -19.85 10.15 0.89
N ILE A 244 -20.05 11.18 0.06
CA ILE A 244 -19.71 12.57 0.40
C ILE A 244 -20.52 13.04 1.61
N ALA A 245 -21.82 12.73 1.66
CA ALA A 245 -22.69 13.08 2.79
C ALA A 245 -22.29 12.35 4.09
N LEU A 246 -21.88 11.09 3.99
CA LEU A 246 -21.46 10.27 5.13
C LEU A 246 -20.09 10.71 5.66
N ALA A 247 -19.16 11.08 4.80
CA ALA A 247 -17.81 11.49 5.18
C ALA A 247 -17.84 12.77 6.02
N TYR A 248 -17.21 12.72 7.19
CA TYR A 248 -17.06 13.90 8.03
C TYR A 248 -15.93 14.78 7.50
N ASN A 249 -16.21 16.06 7.27
CA ASN A 249 -15.20 17.07 6.93
C ASN A 249 -15.49 18.37 7.70
N LYS A 250 -14.45 19.18 7.96
CA LYS A 250 -14.60 20.50 8.59
C LYS A 250 -14.80 21.60 7.56
N ILE A 251 -14.16 21.45 6.41
CA ILE A 251 -14.25 22.39 5.30
C ILE A 251 -15.65 22.38 4.70
N SER A 252 -16.16 23.59 4.42
CA SER A 252 -17.45 23.79 3.79
C SER A 252 -17.39 23.46 2.30
N TYR A 253 -18.45 22.84 1.78
CA TYR A 253 -18.48 22.39 0.39
C TYR A 253 -19.87 22.46 -0.22
N GLU A 254 -19.93 22.51 -1.55
CA GLU A 254 -21.11 22.21 -2.34
C GLU A 254 -20.83 21.04 -3.27
N VAL A 255 -21.89 20.34 -3.70
CA VAL A 255 -21.80 19.26 -4.68
C VAL A 255 -22.52 19.67 -5.94
N ILE A 256 -21.80 19.64 -7.06
CA ILE A 256 -22.30 19.95 -8.39
C ILE A 256 -22.32 18.66 -9.20
N LEU A 257 -23.50 18.15 -9.48
CA LEU A 257 -23.70 17.05 -10.42
C LEU A 257 -23.63 17.61 -11.85
N ALA A 258 -22.60 17.22 -12.58
CA ALA A 258 -22.41 17.59 -13.98
C ALA A 258 -23.02 16.51 -14.89
N ASP A 259 -24.30 16.67 -15.19
CA ASP A 259 -25.12 15.71 -15.95
C ASP A 259 -24.95 15.91 -17.47
N ASP A 260 -24.36 14.92 -18.14
CA ASP A 260 -24.08 14.94 -19.58
C ASP A 260 -25.22 14.37 -20.43
N CYS A 261 -26.42 14.95 -20.30
CA CYS A 261 -27.65 14.54 -20.98
C CYS A 261 -28.14 13.12 -20.65
N SER A 262 -28.11 12.74 -19.36
CA SER A 262 -28.62 11.45 -18.90
C SER A 262 -30.13 11.26 -19.17
N THR A 263 -30.55 10.00 -19.23
CA THR A 263 -31.94 9.59 -19.53
C THR A 263 -32.56 8.72 -18.45
N ASP A 264 -31.80 8.42 -17.39
CA ASP A 264 -32.24 7.65 -16.22
C ASP A 264 -32.64 8.57 -15.06
N GLU A 265 -32.70 8.05 -13.84
CA GLU A 265 -33.07 8.77 -12.62
C GLU A 265 -32.17 9.97 -12.30
N THR A 266 -31.01 10.13 -12.97
CA THR A 266 -30.17 11.33 -12.89
C THR A 266 -30.95 12.61 -13.25
N THR A 267 -31.98 12.48 -14.11
CA THR A 267 -32.87 13.58 -14.48
C THR A 267 -33.65 14.17 -13.28
N GLU A 268 -33.92 13.35 -12.27
CA GLU A 268 -34.68 13.70 -11.07
C GLU A 268 -33.77 13.91 -9.84
N ALA A 269 -32.45 13.96 -10.02
CA ALA A 269 -31.47 13.96 -8.93
C ALA A 269 -31.71 15.07 -7.88
N GLU A 270 -32.10 16.28 -8.29
CA GLU A 270 -32.39 17.42 -7.40
C GLU A 270 -33.59 17.18 -6.47
N SER A 271 -34.53 16.33 -6.89
CA SER A 271 -35.70 15.96 -6.09
C SER A 271 -35.39 14.83 -5.10
N ILE A 272 -34.37 14.03 -5.39
CA ILE A 272 -33.94 12.88 -4.60
C ILE A 272 -32.88 13.29 -3.58
N ILE A 273 -31.95 14.16 -3.98
CA ILE A 273 -30.81 14.63 -3.18
C ILE A 273 -30.99 16.13 -2.95
N GLY A 274 -31.42 16.51 -1.74
CA GLY A 274 -31.57 17.92 -1.36
C GLY A 274 -30.22 18.64 -1.30
N ASN A 275 -30.24 19.95 -1.58
CA ASN A 275 -29.07 20.83 -1.67
C ASN A 275 -28.03 20.46 -2.75
N LEU A 276 -28.36 19.55 -3.66
CA LEU A 276 -27.54 19.25 -4.84
C LEU A 276 -27.68 20.38 -5.88
N VAL A 277 -26.55 20.83 -6.43
CA VAL A 277 -26.53 21.73 -7.59
C VAL A 277 -26.38 20.89 -8.85
N VAL A 278 -27.15 21.15 -9.90
CA VAL A 278 -27.07 20.38 -11.16
C VAL A 278 -26.70 21.28 -12.34
N SER A 279 -25.61 20.93 -13.03
CA SER A 279 -25.25 21.47 -14.34
C SER A 279 -25.61 20.45 -15.41
N ARG A 280 -26.74 20.65 -16.10
CA ARG A 280 -27.23 19.72 -17.12
C ARG A 280 -26.89 20.18 -18.53
N ASN A 281 -26.32 19.28 -19.32
CA ASN A 281 -26.09 19.49 -20.74
C ASN A 281 -27.30 19.09 -21.58
N PRO A 282 -27.64 19.84 -22.64
CA PRO A 282 -28.72 19.48 -23.56
C PRO A 282 -28.32 18.34 -24.52
N GLU A 283 -27.01 18.11 -24.69
CA GLU A 283 -26.44 17.09 -25.57
C GLU A 283 -25.19 16.49 -24.92
N ASN A 284 -24.71 15.35 -25.43
CA ASN A 284 -23.56 14.67 -24.86
C ASN A 284 -22.25 15.38 -25.24
N LEU A 285 -21.72 16.17 -24.32
CA LEU A 285 -20.49 16.96 -24.47
C LEU A 285 -19.23 16.18 -24.09
N ARG A 286 -19.38 15.00 -23.46
CA ARG A 286 -18.30 14.15 -22.94
C ARG A 286 -17.64 14.75 -21.70
N PHE A 287 -16.87 13.92 -21.00
CA PHE A 287 -16.28 14.20 -19.69
C PHE A 287 -15.65 15.61 -19.57
N LEU A 288 -14.68 15.93 -20.44
CA LEU A 288 -13.90 17.17 -20.32
C LEU A 288 -14.79 18.42 -20.42
N LYS A 289 -15.66 18.49 -21.42
CA LYS A 289 -16.50 19.66 -21.66
C LYS A 289 -17.61 19.79 -20.60
N THR A 290 -18.13 18.66 -20.14
CA THR A 290 -19.09 18.61 -19.04
C THR A 290 -18.49 19.15 -17.75
N CYS A 291 -17.28 18.70 -17.40
CA CYS A 291 -16.54 19.20 -16.24
C CYS A 291 -16.20 20.70 -16.36
N ASN A 292 -15.72 21.15 -17.53
CA ASN A 292 -15.42 22.56 -17.78
C ASN A 292 -16.68 23.44 -17.58
N ARG A 293 -17.81 23.07 -18.19
CA ARG A 293 -19.07 23.81 -18.05
C ARG A 293 -19.56 23.83 -16.60
N ALA A 294 -19.51 22.69 -15.90
CA ALA A 294 -19.90 22.63 -14.48
C ALA A 294 -18.99 23.49 -13.59
N SER A 295 -17.72 23.64 -13.95
CA SER A 295 -16.79 24.52 -13.21
C SER A 295 -17.13 26.00 -13.32
N GLU A 296 -17.89 26.43 -14.33
CA GLU A 296 -18.30 27.83 -14.49
C GLU A 296 -19.30 28.27 -13.41
N ILE A 297 -20.08 27.34 -12.87
CA ILE A 297 -21.06 27.61 -11.81
C ILE A 297 -20.51 27.31 -10.40
N ALA A 298 -19.29 26.77 -10.29
CA ALA A 298 -18.64 26.49 -9.03
C ALA A 298 -18.38 27.77 -8.24
N SER A 299 -18.78 27.81 -6.97
CA SER A 299 -18.64 29.00 -6.11
C SER A 299 -17.42 28.95 -5.18
N GLY A 300 -16.84 27.78 -4.94
CA GLY A 300 -15.70 27.60 -4.05
C GLY A 300 -14.37 28.11 -4.61
N ASP A 301 -13.44 28.44 -3.71
CA ASP A 301 -12.05 28.81 -4.03
C ASP A 301 -11.23 27.62 -4.55
N TYR A 302 -11.68 26.41 -4.22
CA TYR A 302 -11.10 25.16 -4.66
C TYR A 302 -12.14 24.33 -5.42
N VAL A 303 -11.71 23.72 -6.52
CA VAL A 303 -12.54 22.83 -7.33
C VAL A 303 -12.01 21.41 -7.20
N ILE A 304 -12.90 20.47 -6.90
CA ILE A 304 -12.59 19.03 -6.90
C ILE A 304 -13.31 18.36 -8.05
N PHE A 305 -12.57 17.60 -8.84
CA PHE A 305 -13.14 16.64 -9.78
C PHE A 305 -13.13 15.27 -9.11
N LEU A 306 -14.33 14.71 -8.93
CA LEU A 306 -14.53 13.41 -8.29
C LEU A 306 -15.37 12.54 -9.22
N ASN A 307 -14.84 11.41 -9.67
CA ASN A 307 -15.62 10.50 -10.52
C ASN A 307 -16.83 9.94 -9.76
N ASN A 308 -17.91 9.66 -10.48
CA ASN A 308 -19.14 9.12 -9.90
C ASN A 308 -19.03 7.65 -9.44
N ASP A 309 -17.96 6.95 -9.78
CA ASP A 309 -17.64 5.58 -9.38
C ASP A 309 -16.64 5.53 -8.22
N THR A 310 -16.82 6.44 -7.24
CA THR A 310 -15.95 6.57 -6.06
C THR A 310 -16.69 6.50 -4.74
N GLU A 311 -15.96 6.17 -3.68
CA GLU A 311 -16.39 6.27 -2.29
C GLU A 311 -15.30 6.97 -1.46
N VAL A 312 -15.65 8.09 -0.83
CA VAL A 312 -14.71 8.93 -0.08
C VAL A 312 -14.69 8.57 1.42
N SER A 313 -13.54 8.77 2.07
CA SER A 313 -13.38 8.61 3.52
C SER A 313 -13.51 9.93 4.27
N SER A 314 -13.69 9.89 5.59
CA SER A 314 -13.69 11.12 6.40
C SER A 314 -12.35 11.87 6.34
N PHE A 315 -12.40 13.20 6.44
CA PHE A 315 -11.29 14.14 6.33
C PHE A 315 -10.60 14.20 4.97
N TRP A 316 -11.04 13.46 3.95
CA TRP A 316 -10.41 13.49 2.62
C TRP A 316 -10.31 14.91 2.05
N LEU A 317 -11.36 15.71 2.21
CA LEU A 317 -11.40 17.10 1.77
C LEU A 317 -10.44 17.97 2.60
N ASP A 318 -10.49 17.82 3.92
CA ASP A 318 -9.65 18.58 4.85
C ASP A 318 -8.16 18.38 4.54
N GLU A 319 -7.73 17.13 4.32
CA GLU A 319 -6.33 16.80 4.03
C GLU A 319 -5.82 17.43 2.72
N LEU A 320 -6.65 17.46 1.66
CA LEU A 320 -6.30 18.07 0.38
C LEU A 320 -6.13 19.59 0.52
N ILE A 321 -7.12 20.25 1.11
CA ILE A 321 -7.14 21.72 1.19
C ILE A 321 -6.18 22.25 2.25
N ASP A 322 -6.04 21.60 3.41
CA ASP A 322 -5.08 22.02 4.43
C ASP A 322 -3.65 21.97 3.87
N LYS A 323 -3.35 21.00 3.00
CA LYS A 323 -2.05 20.93 2.31
C LYS A 323 -1.84 22.13 1.39
N MET A 324 -2.84 22.53 0.62
CA MET A 324 -2.76 23.72 -0.24
C MET A 324 -2.67 25.01 0.57
N LYS A 325 -3.42 25.14 1.68
CA LYS A 325 -3.39 26.33 2.56
C LYS A 325 -2.05 26.50 3.27
N ALA A 326 -1.34 25.40 3.52
CA ALA A 326 -0.02 25.43 4.15
C ALA A 326 1.11 25.85 3.19
N ASP A 327 0.90 25.74 1.88
CA ASP A 327 1.90 26.06 0.85
C ASP A 327 1.23 26.61 -0.42
N ASP A 328 1.29 27.93 -0.60
CA ASP A 328 0.72 28.64 -1.76
C ASP A 328 1.41 28.32 -3.09
N THR A 329 2.54 27.60 -3.08
CA THR A 329 3.16 27.09 -4.31
C THR A 329 2.46 25.84 -4.84
N ILE A 330 1.56 25.20 -4.06
CA ILE A 330 0.79 24.04 -4.48
C ILE A 330 -0.47 24.49 -5.22
N GLY A 331 -0.54 24.13 -6.50
CA GLY A 331 -1.69 24.41 -7.36
C GLY A 331 -2.69 23.27 -7.46
N MET A 332 -2.23 22.02 -7.33
CA MET A 332 -3.07 20.83 -7.33
C MET A 332 -2.69 19.84 -6.23
N THR A 333 -3.70 19.16 -5.68
CA THR A 333 -3.53 18.04 -4.76
C THR A 333 -4.41 16.87 -5.17
N GLY A 334 -3.97 15.63 -4.94
CA GLY A 334 -4.80 14.46 -5.22
C GLY A 334 -4.69 13.37 -4.18
N SER A 335 -5.74 12.56 -4.13
CA SER A 335 -5.95 11.56 -3.09
C SER A 335 -5.15 10.28 -3.33
N LYS A 336 -4.97 9.49 -2.28
CA LYS A 336 -4.68 8.06 -2.37
C LYS A 336 -5.90 7.34 -2.91
N LEU A 337 -5.72 6.65 -4.03
CA LEU A 337 -6.77 5.82 -4.63
C LEU A 337 -6.59 4.38 -4.21
N LEU A 338 -7.67 3.76 -3.75
CA LEU A 338 -7.74 2.35 -3.40
C LEU A 338 -8.66 1.59 -4.36
N ASN A 339 -8.29 0.35 -4.64
CA ASN A 339 -9.17 -0.60 -5.32
C ASN A 339 -10.28 -1.09 -4.37
N LEU A 340 -11.32 -1.72 -4.92
CA LEU A 340 -12.42 -2.34 -4.16
C LEU A 340 -11.94 -3.38 -3.14
N ASP A 341 -10.86 -4.10 -3.45
CA ASP A 341 -10.24 -5.10 -2.57
C ASP A 341 -9.32 -4.50 -1.48
N GLY A 342 -9.25 -3.16 -1.42
CA GLY A 342 -8.42 -2.41 -0.49
C GLY A 342 -6.94 -2.36 -0.83
N THR A 343 -6.51 -2.87 -1.99
CA THR A 343 -5.14 -2.67 -2.49
C THR A 343 -4.96 -1.23 -2.98
N LEU A 344 -3.71 -0.76 -3.02
CA LEU A 344 -3.37 0.55 -3.54
C LEU A 344 -3.62 0.57 -5.05
N GLN A 345 -4.47 1.46 -5.53
CA GLN A 345 -4.66 1.69 -6.96
C GLN A 345 -3.61 2.69 -7.46
N GLU A 346 -3.43 3.77 -6.71
CA GLU A 346 -2.51 4.84 -7.09
C GLU A 346 -2.11 5.68 -5.87
N ALA A 347 -0.81 5.98 -5.78
CA ALA A 347 -0.25 6.95 -4.87
C ALA A 347 0.18 8.23 -5.59
N GLY A 348 -0.53 8.74 -6.58
CA GLY A 348 -0.04 9.75 -7.54
C GLY A 348 0.73 9.15 -8.73
N GLY A 349 0.88 9.93 -9.79
CA GLY A 349 1.40 9.48 -11.08
C GLY A 349 2.83 9.97 -11.39
N ILE A 350 3.54 9.19 -12.21
CA ILE A 350 4.87 9.52 -12.72
C ILE A 350 4.86 9.42 -14.26
N VAL A 351 5.55 10.34 -14.94
CA VAL A 351 5.75 10.28 -16.40
C VAL A 351 7.23 10.01 -16.68
N TRP A 352 7.54 9.00 -17.47
CA TRP A 352 8.91 8.61 -17.81
C TRP A 352 9.49 9.41 -18.98
N GLU A 353 10.79 9.23 -19.28
CA GLU A 353 11.43 9.87 -20.44
C GLU A 353 10.76 9.54 -21.78
N SER A 354 10.10 8.38 -21.87
CA SER A 354 9.33 7.94 -23.02
C SER A 354 8.02 8.73 -23.19
N GLY A 355 7.60 9.47 -22.16
CA GLY A 355 6.28 10.09 -22.02
C GLY A 355 5.19 9.11 -21.57
N GLU A 356 5.56 7.88 -21.19
CA GLU A 356 4.64 6.88 -20.66
C GLU A 356 4.29 7.20 -19.20
N PRO A 357 3.00 7.27 -18.83
CA PRO A 357 2.56 7.49 -17.47
C PRO A 357 2.42 6.17 -16.70
N TRP A 358 2.91 6.13 -15.46
CA TRP A 358 2.71 5.02 -14.52
C TRP A 358 2.01 5.49 -13.23
N ASN A 359 1.11 4.65 -12.74
CA ASN A 359 0.48 4.82 -11.43
C ASN A 359 1.40 4.24 -10.35
N VAL A 360 1.88 5.09 -9.44
CA VAL A 360 2.86 4.67 -8.42
C VAL A 360 2.19 3.76 -7.39
N GLY A 361 2.76 2.58 -7.16
CA GLY A 361 2.32 1.64 -6.11
C GLY A 361 1.09 0.81 -6.47
N ARG A 362 0.76 0.63 -7.74
CA ARG A 362 -0.40 -0.15 -8.17
C ARG A 362 -0.36 -1.61 -7.65
N ASP A 363 -1.49 -2.07 -7.12
CA ASP A 363 -1.78 -3.43 -6.64
C ASP A 363 -0.91 -3.91 -5.46
N VAL A 364 -0.33 -2.97 -4.69
CA VAL A 364 0.44 -3.29 -3.46
C VAL A 364 -0.32 -2.92 -2.19
N ASN A 365 0.27 -3.18 -1.02
CA ASN A 365 -0.32 -2.82 0.26
C ASN A 365 -0.36 -1.29 0.43
N PRO A 366 -1.53 -0.67 0.70
CA PRO A 366 -1.68 0.78 0.78
C PRO A 366 -1.05 1.42 2.02
N LEU A 367 -0.63 0.62 3.02
CA LEU A 367 0.03 1.08 4.25
C LEU A 367 1.56 1.05 4.16
N THR A 368 2.11 0.64 3.01
CA THR A 368 3.55 0.57 2.73
C THR A 368 4.19 1.97 2.87
N PRO A 369 5.20 2.17 3.74
CA PRO A 369 5.79 3.49 4.06
C PRO A 369 6.13 4.37 2.85
N GLU A 370 6.61 3.73 1.79
CA GLU A 370 7.05 4.30 0.51
C GLU A 370 5.97 5.10 -0.23
N TYR A 371 4.70 4.88 0.12
CA TYR A 371 3.52 5.52 -0.48
C TYR A 371 2.69 6.30 0.54
N ASN A 372 3.19 6.47 1.78
CA ASN A 372 2.45 7.07 2.88
C ASN A 372 3.02 8.41 3.34
N TYR A 373 3.54 9.22 2.44
CA TYR A 373 3.94 10.62 2.73
C TYR A 373 3.56 11.55 1.58
N ALA A 374 3.34 12.82 1.90
CA ALA A 374 3.00 13.83 0.90
C ALA A 374 4.21 14.13 0.01
N ARG A 375 4.01 14.24 -1.31
CA ARG A 375 5.12 14.49 -2.24
C ARG A 375 4.67 15.14 -3.52
N GLU A 376 5.59 15.84 -4.18
CA GLU A 376 5.42 16.31 -5.55
C GLU A 376 5.37 15.11 -6.51
N VAL A 377 4.44 15.15 -7.47
CA VAL A 377 4.21 14.09 -8.47
C VAL A 377 3.99 14.71 -9.85
N ASP A 378 4.19 13.94 -10.92
CA ASP A 378 4.06 14.49 -12.28
C ASP A 378 2.59 14.73 -12.67
N TYR A 379 1.69 13.88 -12.20
CA TYR A 379 0.24 14.04 -12.36
C TYR A 379 -0.55 13.37 -11.22
N LEU A 380 -1.84 13.69 -11.18
CA LEU A 380 -2.82 13.17 -10.24
C LEU A 380 -4.02 12.69 -11.05
N THR A 381 -4.47 11.46 -10.86
CA THR A 381 -5.57 10.93 -11.66
C THR A 381 -6.89 11.68 -11.42
N GLY A 382 -7.64 11.92 -12.50
CA GLY A 382 -8.91 12.64 -12.49
C GLY A 382 -10.04 12.03 -11.65
N ALA A 383 -9.82 10.86 -11.05
CA ALA A 383 -10.78 10.19 -10.18
C ALA A 383 -11.05 10.95 -8.87
N ALA A 384 -10.03 11.61 -8.30
CA ALA A 384 -10.16 12.45 -7.10
C ALA A 384 -9.00 13.45 -7.01
N MET A 385 -9.16 14.59 -7.67
CA MET A 385 -8.16 15.67 -7.68
C MET A 385 -8.76 17.03 -7.35
N CYS A 386 -7.99 17.85 -6.66
CA CYS A 386 -8.31 19.22 -6.28
C CYS A 386 -7.38 20.20 -6.98
N ILE A 387 -7.92 21.33 -7.42
CA ILE A 387 -7.20 22.45 -8.00
C ILE A 387 -7.73 23.77 -7.44
N ARG A 388 -6.85 24.75 -7.23
CA ARG A 388 -7.29 26.12 -6.90
C ARG A 388 -8.02 26.73 -8.09
N LYS A 389 -9.16 27.39 -7.85
CA LYS A 389 -10.02 27.91 -8.92
C LYS A 389 -9.30 28.96 -9.79
N ASP A 390 -8.53 29.84 -9.17
CA ASP A 390 -7.72 30.85 -9.86
C ASP A 390 -6.68 30.21 -10.81
N ILE A 391 -6.06 29.11 -10.38
CA ILE A 391 -5.11 28.34 -11.19
C ILE A 391 -5.83 27.58 -12.30
N TRP A 392 -6.97 26.95 -12.02
CA TRP A 392 -7.81 26.28 -13.02
C TRP A 392 -8.16 27.20 -14.19
N GLU A 393 -8.58 28.44 -13.89
CA GLU A 393 -8.86 29.48 -14.88
C GLU A 393 -7.59 29.93 -15.61
N LYS A 394 -6.49 30.16 -14.89
CA LYS A 394 -5.20 30.59 -15.44
C LYS A 394 -4.60 29.59 -16.44
N VAL A 395 -4.72 28.29 -16.17
CA VAL A 395 -4.15 27.23 -17.02
C VAL A 395 -5.06 26.78 -18.16
N GLY A 396 -6.24 27.38 -18.28
CA GLY A 396 -7.19 27.10 -19.37
C GLY A 396 -7.91 25.75 -19.22
N GLN A 397 -8.29 25.36 -18.00
CA GLN A 397 -9.21 24.23 -17.72
C GLN A 397 -8.76 22.88 -18.32
N PHE A 398 -9.67 21.95 -18.65
CA PHE A 398 -9.31 20.77 -19.45
C PHE A 398 -9.14 21.13 -20.93
N SER A 399 -8.12 20.57 -21.58
CA SER A 399 -7.80 20.86 -22.99
C SER A 399 -8.77 20.17 -23.95
N GLU A 400 -9.44 20.94 -24.80
CA GLU A 400 -10.40 20.40 -25.77
C GLU A 400 -9.76 19.45 -26.81
N GLU A 401 -8.46 19.54 -27.04
CA GLU A 401 -7.72 18.65 -27.95
C GLU A 401 -7.66 17.18 -27.48
N LEU A 402 -7.99 16.93 -26.19
CA LEU A 402 -8.00 15.60 -25.58
C LEU A 402 -9.43 15.04 -25.44
N VAL A 403 -10.44 15.73 -25.96
CA VAL A 403 -11.83 15.23 -25.97
C VAL A 403 -11.89 13.90 -26.74
N PRO A 404 -12.53 12.86 -26.19
CA PRO A 404 -13.49 12.88 -25.09
C PRO A 404 -12.96 12.60 -23.67
N CYS A 405 -11.77 12.02 -23.50
CA CYS A 405 -11.21 11.55 -22.22
C CYS A 405 -9.79 10.96 -22.39
N TYR A 406 -9.11 10.70 -21.28
CA TYR A 406 -7.73 10.18 -21.14
C TYR A 406 -6.64 11.21 -21.46
N TYR A 407 -5.59 11.20 -20.63
CA TYR A 407 -4.49 12.18 -20.58
C TYR A 407 -4.90 13.62 -20.21
N GLU A 408 -6.18 13.87 -19.95
CA GLU A 408 -6.71 15.17 -19.54
C GLU A 408 -6.18 15.62 -18.18
N ASP A 409 -6.03 14.68 -17.26
CA ASP A 409 -5.49 14.89 -15.93
C ASP A 409 -3.98 15.12 -15.94
N THR A 410 -3.26 14.34 -16.76
CA THR A 410 -1.82 14.45 -16.98
C THR A 410 -1.49 15.77 -17.68
N ASP A 411 -2.24 16.15 -18.71
CA ASP A 411 -2.10 17.44 -19.39
C ASP A 411 -2.38 18.60 -18.44
N LEU A 412 -3.45 18.54 -17.64
CA LEU A 412 -3.77 19.56 -16.66
C LEU A 412 -2.63 19.75 -15.64
N ALA A 413 -2.11 18.65 -15.08
CA ALA A 413 -1.00 18.69 -14.15
C ALA A 413 0.25 19.33 -14.77
N PHE A 414 0.56 19.01 -16.03
CA PHE A 414 1.68 19.62 -16.75
C PHE A 414 1.45 21.12 -17.02
N LYS A 415 0.22 21.55 -17.32
CA LYS A 415 -0.10 22.99 -17.44
C LYS A 415 0.09 23.73 -16.11
N VAL A 416 -0.33 23.13 -14.98
CA VAL A 416 -0.13 23.69 -13.64
C VAL A 416 1.36 23.82 -13.30
N ARG A 417 2.15 22.78 -13.59
CA ARG A 417 3.60 22.79 -13.41
C ARG A 417 4.29 23.82 -14.29
N ALA A 418 3.92 23.90 -15.57
CA ALA A 418 4.44 24.92 -16.50
C ALA A 418 4.09 26.36 -16.07
N ALA A 419 2.98 26.55 -15.34
CA ALA A 419 2.59 27.82 -14.74
C ALA A 419 3.34 28.16 -13.43
N GLY A 420 4.27 27.30 -12.99
CA GLY A 420 5.14 27.50 -11.84
C GLY A 420 4.61 26.94 -10.51
N TYR A 421 3.56 26.12 -10.54
CA TYR A 421 2.95 25.53 -9.33
C TYR A 421 3.24 24.04 -9.19
N LYS A 422 3.13 23.54 -7.97
CA LYS A 422 3.33 22.14 -7.63
C LYS A 422 2.03 21.33 -7.72
N THR A 423 2.20 20.06 -8.04
CA THR A 423 1.19 19.01 -8.06
C THR A 423 1.56 18.01 -6.97
N VAL A 424 0.73 17.87 -5.93
CA VAL A 424 1.11 17.14 -4.70
C VAL A 424 0.16 15.99 -4.40
N TYR A 425 0.71 14.80 -4.23
CA TYR A 425 -0.01 13.67 -3.70
C TYR A 425 -0.19 13.79 -2.18
N VAL A 426 -1.41 13.52 -1.68
CA VAL A 426 -1.76 13.58 -0.26
C VAL A 426 -2.24 12.21 0.23
N PRO A 427 -1.42 11.42 0.93
CA PRO A 427 -1.72 10.02 1.27
C PRO A 427 -2.84 9.82 2.30
N HIS A 428 -3.19 10.89 3.03
CA HIS A 428 -4.21 10.87 4.08
C HIS A 428 -5.60 11.27 3.57
N SER A 429 -5.69 11.85 2.37
CA SER A 429 -6.94 11.87 1.62
C SER A 429 -7.12 10.53 0.94
N VAL A 430 -8.09 9.73 1.38
CA VAL A 430 -8.30 8.36 0.87
C VAL A 430 -9.64 8.27 0.15
N VAL A 431 -9.60 7.78 -1.08
CA VAL A 431 -10.76 7.55 -1.93
C VAL A 431 -10.68 6.16 -2.52
N VAL A 432 -11.78 5.42 -2.50
CA VAL A 432 -11.91 4.12 -3.16
C VAL A 432 -12.52 4.35 -4.53
N HIS A 433 -11.93 3.79 -5.58
CA HIS A 433 -12.37 4.00 -6.96
C HIS A 433 -12.70 2.66 -7.64
N PHE A 434 -13.92 2.55 -8.16
CA PHE A 434 -14.47 1.34 -8.76
C PHE A 434 -14.07 1.24 -10.25
N GLU A 435 -12.77 1.20 -10.51
CA GLU A 435 -12.18 1.35 -11.86
C GLU A 435 -12.90 0.52 -12.93
N GLY A 436 -13.29 1.19 -14.02
CA GLY A 436 -13.89 0.56 -15.20
C GLY A 436 -15.39 0.29 -15.11
N GLN A 437 -16.05 0.58 -13.97
CA GLN A 437 -17.50 0.43 -13.82
C GLN A 437 -18.27 1.48 -14.63
N SER A 438 -17.72 2.67 -14.85
CA SER A 438 -18.32 3.72 -15.68
C SER A 438 -18.15 3.47 -17.20
N HIS A 439 -16.96 3.09 -17.66
CA HIS A 439 -16.58 3.11 -19.09
C HIS A 439 -16.16 1.76 -19.73
N GLY A 440 -16.18 0.63 -19.00
CA GLY A 440 -15.78 -0.69 -19.50
C GLY A 440 -14.26 -0.91 -19.55
N THR A 441 -13.81 -2.14 -19.85
CA THR A 441 -12.39 -2.56 -19.68
C THR A 441 -11.58 -2.73 -20.97
N ASP A 442 -12.20 -2.80 -22.14
CA ASP A 442 -11.54 -3.06 -23.44
C ASP A 442 -10.87 -1.80 -24.01
N VAL A 443 -9.59 -1.87 -24.37
CA VAL A 443 -8.80 -0.78 -24.99
C VAL A 443 -8.91 -0.73 -26.52
N THR A 444 -9.47 -1.76 -27.14
CA THR A 444 -9.61 -1.87 -28.61
C THR A 444 -10.94 -1.33 -29.12
N THR A 445 -11.95 -1.20 -28.25
CA THR A 445 -13.27 -0.65 -28.56
C THR A 445 -13.72 0.34 -27.47
N GLY A 446 -14.62 1.29 -27.80
CA GLY A 446 -15.13 2.28 -26.83
C GLY A 446 -14.18 3.45 -26.54
N LEU A 447 -14.34 4.07 -25.37
CA LEU A 447 -13.62 5.29 -24.98
C LEU A 447 -12.13 5.05 -24.66
N LYS A 448 -11.74 3.86 -24.20
CA LYS A 448 -10.33 3.54 -23.86
C LYS A 448 -9.37 3.61 -25.04
N ARG A 449 -9.83 3.53 -26.30
CA ARG A 449 -8.98 3.76 -27.49
C ARG A 449 -8.30 5.14 -27.47
N TYR A 450 -8.91 6.12 -26.81
CA TYR A 450 -8.36 7.47 -26.71
C TYR A 450 -7.13 7.53 -25.81
N GLN A 451 -6.85 6.50 -25.00
CA GLN A 451 -5.54 6.36 -24.32
C GLN A 451 -4.40 6.39 -25.35
N VAL A 452 -4.50 5.62 -26.43
CA VAL A 452 -3.45 5.55 -27.47
C VAL A 452 -3.43 6.82 -28.33
N ILE A 453 -4.60 7.38 -28.66
CA ILE A 453 -4.69 8.58 -29.50
C ILE A 453 -4.13 9.80 -28.76
N ASN A 454 -4.60 10.03 -27.53
CA ASN A 454 -4.23 11.20 -26.75
C ASN A 454 -2.82 11.08 -26.17
N GLU A 455 -2.29 9.87 -25.99
CA GLU A 455 -0.88 9.66 -25.65
C GLU A 455 0.04 10.34 -26.67
N HIS A 456 -0.22 10.16 -27.97
CA HIS A 456 0.59 10.80 -28.99
C HIS A 456 0.51 12.33 -28.93
N THR A 457 -0.70 12.88 -28.76
CA THR A 457 -0.92 14.32 -28.57
C THR A 457 -0.17 14.85 -27.35
N PHE A 458 -0.30 14.19 -26.20
CA PHE A 458 0.39 14.54 -24.95
C PHE A 458 1.91 14.50 -25.13
N ARG A 459 2.45 13.40 -25.69
CA ARG A 459 3.88 13.22 -25.90
C ARG A 459 4.46 14.32 -26.79
N GLN A 460 3.76 14.68 -27.87
CA GLN A 460 4.20 15.77 -28.76
C GLN A 460 4.21 17.13 -28.05
N LYS A 461 3.16 17.44 -27.29
CA LYS A 461 3.01 18.71 -26.58
C LYS A 461 4.04 18.89 -25.47
N TRP A 462 4.28 17.85 -24.68
CA TRP A 462 5.05 17.93 -23.44
C TRP A 462 6.44 17.30 -23.49
N PHE A 463 6.91 16.88 -24.67
CA PHE A 463 8.23 16.24 -24.84
C PHE A 463 9.37 16.94 -24.08
N LYS A 464 9.41 18.27 -24.10
CA LYS A 464 10.48 19.04 -23.44
C LYS A 464 10.50 18.90 -21.93
N GLU A 465 9.35 18.66 -21.31
CA GLU A 465 9.19 18.56 -19.86
C GLU A 465 9.61 17.19 -19.33
N PHE A 466 9.30 16.10 -20.05
CA PHE A 466 9.60 14.74 -19.56
C PHE A 466 10.86 14.10 -20.15
N ARG A 467 11.43 14.62 -21.25
CA ARG A 467 12.59 14.01 -21.95
C ARG A 467 13.84 13.75 -21.10
N ASN A 468 13.95 14.39 -19.93
CA ASN A 468 15.08 14.25 -19.01
C ASN A 468 14.71 13.46 -17.75
N ASN A 469 13.50 12.89 -17.67
CA ASN A 469 13.09 12.03 -16.58
C ASN A 469 13.85 10.69 -16.66
N GLY A 470 13.76 9.85 -15.63
CA GLY A 470 14.35 8.51 -15.66
C GLY A 470 13.71 7.55 -16.68
N ALA A 471 14.41 6.44 -16.94
CA ALA A 471 13.89 5.30 -17.68
C ALA A 471 12.93 4.47 -16.82
N PRO A 472 11.87 3.88 -17.42
CA PRO A 472 10.90 3.08 -16.68
C PRO A 472 11.52 1.79 -16.12
N SER A 473 11.57 1.66 -14.79
CA SER A 473 11.86 0.42 -14.08
C SER A 473 11.36 0.50 -12.63
N PHE A 474 11.11 -0.64 -11.99
CA PHE A 474 10.74 -0.67 -10.57
C PHE A 474 11.87 -0.19 -9.64
N GLU A 475 13.12 -0.40 -10.05
CA GLU A 475 14.29 0.10 -9.32
C GLU A 475 14.36 1.63 -9.37
N ASN A 476 14.21 2.20 -10.57
CA ASN A 476 14.22 3.65 -10.76
C ASN A 476 13.02 4.30 -10.10
N LEU A 477 11.83 3.67 -10.16
CA LEU A 477 10.60 4.17 -9.55
C LEU A 477 10.78 4.53 -8.07
N ARG A 478 11.59 3.75 -7.35
CA ARG A 478 11.85 3.99 -5.93
C ARG A 478 12.44 5.37 -5.65
N LEU A 479 13.28 5.88 -6.55
CA LEU A 479 13.92 7.19 -6.43
C LEU A 479 13.17 8.25 -7.22
N GLU A 480 12.86 7.96 -8.48
CA GLU A 480 12.28 8.88 -9.46
C GLU A 480 10.86 9.34 -9.07
N LYS A 481 10.11 8.55 -8.28
CA LYS A 481 8.80 8.98 -7.77
C LYS A 481 8.84 10.24 -6.89
N ASP A 482 10.02 10.58 -6.35
CA ASP A 482 10.27 11.82 -5.63
C ASP A 482 10.94 12.81 -6.61
N ARG A 483 10.16 13.74 -7.17
CA ARG A 483 10.69 14.77 -8.08
C ARG A 483 11.42 15.87 -7.33
N ASN A 484 12.36 16.53 -8.00
CA ASN A 484 13.08 17.72 -7.51
C ASN A 484 13.85 17.48 -6.19
N ILE A 485 14.49 16.31 -6.07
CA ILE A 485 15.30 15.96 -4.89
C ILE A 485 16.78 16.04 -5.24
N ASP A 486 17.53 16.87 -4.51
CA ASP A 486 18.97 17.04 -4.71
C ASP A 486 19.78 15.93 -4.02
N GLN A 487 19.43 15.60 -2.78
CA GLN A 487 20.10 14.60 -1.94
C GLN A 487 19.08 13.90 -1.03
N ARG A 488 19.41 12.71 -0.54
CA ARG A 488 18.56 11.90 0.35
C ARG A 488 19.23 11.69 1.70
N VAL A 489 18.51 11.99 2.77
CA VAL A 489 18.99 11.92 4.15
C VAL A 489 18.14 10.96 4.96
N LEU A 490 18.79 9.94 5.53
CA LEU A 490 18.17 9.05 6.52
C LEU A 490 18.34 9.64 7.92
N VAL A 491 17.24 10.02 8.55
CA VAL A 491 17.22 10.52 9.93
C VAL A 491 16.88 9.37 10.87
N ILE A 492 17.73 9.12 11.86
CA ILE A 492 17.58 8.05 12.84
C ILE A 492 17.50 8.65 14.24
N ASP A 493 16.42 8.34 14.96
CA ASP A 493 16.26 8.68 16.38
C ASP A 493 15.77 7.46 17.17
N TYR A 494 15.81 7.51 18.50
CA TYR A 494 15.40 6.40 19.37
C TYR A 494 13.90 6.09 19.25
N ALA A 495 13.07 7.10 18.97
CA ALA A 495 11.62 6.99 18.82
C ALA A 495 11.06 8.12 17.93
N SER A 496 9.81 7.97 17.50
CA SER A 496 9.10 9.03 16.77
C SER A 496 8.98 10.30 17.63
N PRO A 497 9.38 11.48 17.14
CA PRO A 497 9.40 12.70 17.93
C PRO A 497 7.98 13.12 18.32
N MET A 498 7.84 13.61 19.56
CA MET A 498 6.61 14.20 20.10
C MET A 498 6.85 15.68 20.48
N PRO A 499 6.71 16.63 19.53
CA PRO A 499 7.10 18.04 19.73
C PRO A 499 6.41 18.76 20.90
N ASN A 500 5.29 18.23 21.38
CA ASN A 500 4.51 18.75 22.50
C ASN A 500 4.88 18.11 23.86
N LYS A 501 5.88 17.22 23.92
CA LYS A 501 6.28 16.49 25.14
C LYS A 501 7.64 16.92 25.66
N ASP A 502 8.60 17.16 24.78
CA ASP A 502 9.96 17.54 25.16
C ASP A 502 10.65 18.39 24.08
N ALA A 503 11.68 19.12 24.49
CA ALA A 503 12.42 20.03 23.63
C ALA A 503 13.22 19.32 22.52
N GLY A 504 13.73 18.11 22.79
CA GLY A 504 14.52 17.35 21.81
C GLY A 504 13.65 16.85 20.66
N SER A 505 12.45 16.35 20.96
CA SER A 505 11.44 16.00 19.97
C SER A 505 11.04 17.20 19.10
N TYR A 506 10.90 18.39 19.71
CA TYR A 506 10.61 19.60 18.96
C TYR A 506 11.75 19.95 18.00
N ALA A 507 13.00 19.92 18.49
CA ALA A 507 14.17 20.20 17.68
C ALA A 507 14.34 19.21 16.51
N ALA A 508 14.15 17.91 16.75
CA ALA A 508 14.22 16.88 15.70
C ALA A 508 13.25 17.17 14.54
N VAL A 509 12.04 17.64 14.83
CA VAL A 509 11.09 18.04 13.77
C VAL A 509 11.55 19.29 13.03
N GLN A 510 12.07 20.29 13.74
CA GLN A 510 12.60 21.50 13.10
C GLN A 510 13.83 21.20 12.23
N GLU A 511 14.69 20.27 12.65
CA GLU A 511 15.84 19.80 11.88
C GLU A 511 15.42 19.11 10.59
N MET A 512 14.43 18.20 10.66
CA MET A 512 13.91 17.57 9.44
C MET A 512 13.33 18.61 8.48
N LYS A 513 12.64 19.65 8.98
CA LYS A 513 12.17 20.77 8.15
C LYS A 513 13.33 21.56 7.53
N LEU A 514 14.40 21.84 8.29
CA LEU A 514 15.59 22.51 7.78
C LEU A 514 16.26 21.68 6.68
N ILE A 515 16.41 20.37 6.88
CA ILE A 515 16.96 19.46 5.87
C ILE A 515 16.09 19.50 4.59
N GLN A 516 14.76 19.44 4.71
CA GLN A 516 13.87 19.58 3.56
C GLN A 516 14.00 20.95 2.87
N SER A 517 14.20 22.03 3.62
CA SER A 517 14.37 23.38 3.05
C SER A 517 15.65 23.54 2.22
N LEU A 518 16.62 22.65 2.38
CA LEU A 518 17.82 22.58 1.55
C LEU A 518 17.60 21.80 0.22
N GLY A 519 16.38 21.34 -0.06
CA GLY A 519 16.07 20.53 -1.25
C GLY A 519 16.25 19.02 -1.04
N PHE A 520 16.50 18.58 0.21
CA PHE A 520 16.81 17.18 0.50
C PHE A 520 15.56 16.38 0.85
N LYS A 521 15.49 15.14 0.36
CA LYS A 521 14.48 14.17 0.77
C LYS A 521 14.83 13.61 2.14
N VAL A 522 13.91 13.72 3.07
CA VAL A 522 14.02 13.11 4.40
C VAL A 522 13.24 11.80 4.47
N THR A 523 13.95 10.76 4.90
CA THR A 523 13.38 9.49 5.34
C THR A 523 13.74 9.32 6.81
N PHE A 524 12.74 9.13 7.67
CA PHE A 524 12.88 9.00 9.12
C PHE A 524 12.62 7.57 9.56
N VAL A 525 13.45 7.06 10.47
CA VAL A 525 13.25 5.77 11.13
C VAL A 525 13.44 5.91 12.65
N PRO A 526 12.42 5.58 13.45
CA PRO A 526 12.60 5.41 14.89
C PRO A 526 13.23 4.04 15.18
N ALA A 527 14.20 3.97 16.09
CA ALA A 527 14.88 2.72 16.44
C ALA A 527 13.92 1.64 16.99
N ASN A 528 12.83 2.05 17.64
CA ASN A 528 11.77 1.17 18.11
C ASN A 528 10.75 0.75 17.02
N LEU A 529 10.87 1.30 15.80
CA LEU A 529 10.01 1.04 14.63
C LEU A 529 8.50 1.26 14.85
N ALA A 530 8.13 2.01 15.89
CA ALA A 530 6.73 2.19 16.26
C ALA A 530 6.05 3.28 15.41
N HIS A 531 4.93 2.93 14.77
CA HIS A 531 4.01 3.92 14.19
C HIS A 531 3.25 4.63 15.32
N PHE A 532 3.63 5.87 15.62
CA PHE A 532 3.17 6.58 16.82
C PHE A 532 1.92 7.43 16.56
N GLY A 533 0.96 6.84 15.83
CA GLY A 533 -0.31 7.44 15.44
C GLY A 533 -0.13 8.82 14.81
N LYS A 534 -0.82 9.83 15.36
CA LYS A 534 -0.80 11.21 14.86
C LYS A 534 0.60 11.78 14.65
N TYR A 535 1.59 11.43 15.46
CA TYR A 535 2.94 12.01 15.31
C TYR A 535 3.64 11.52 14.06
N THR A 536 3.44 10.24 13.71
CA THR A 536 3.91 9.69 12.43
C THR A 536 3.15 10.33 11.27
N THR A 537 1.82 10.46 11.37
CA THR A 537 0.98 11.11 10.36
C THR A 537 1.40 12.57 10.10
N GLU A 538 1.71 13.35 11.13
CA GLU A 538 2.16 14.73 10.94
C GLU A 538 3.50 14.83 10.19
N LEU A 539 4.45 13.92 10.45
CA LEU A 539 5.68 13.84 9.66
C LEU A 539 5.39 13.49 8.19
N GLN A 540 4.49 12.53 7.97
CA GLN A 540 4.07 12.12 6.63
C GLN A 540 3.39 13.25 5.86
N LYS A 541 2.55 14.07 6.52
CA LYS A 541 1.95 15.30 5.95
C LYS A 541 3.00 16.36 5.56
N MET A 542 4.09 16.46 6.32
CA MET A 542 5.25 17.30 5.98
C MET A 542 6.06 16.75 4.79
N GLY A 543 5.77 15.53 4.33
CA GLY A 543 6.46 14.87 3.23
C GLY A 543 7.69 14.05 3.65
N ILE A 544 7.82 13.78 4.95
CA ILE A 544 8.83 12.90 5.50
C ILE A 544 8.35 11.45 5.35
N GLU A 545 9.16 10.60 4.72
CA GLU A 545 8.88 9.17 4.65
C GLU A 545 9.20 8.57 6.02
N VAL A 546 8.26 7.90 6.68
CA VAL A 546 8.50 7.29 8.00
C VAL A 546 8.49 5.78 7.88
N LEU A 547 9.60 5.12 8.24
CA LEU A 547 9.74 3.66 8.19
C LEU A 547 9.35 3.03 9.53
N TYR A 548 8.47 2.03 9.52
CA TYR A 548 7.92 1.40 10.72
C TYR A 548 7.57 -0.08 10.54
N ALA A 549 7.31 -0.77 11.64
CA ALA A 549 6.87 -2.17 11.67
C ALA A 549 5.40 -2.32 11.22
N PRO A 550 5.02 -3.44 10.57
CA PRO A 550 5.83 -4.64 10.32
C PRO A 550 6.63 -4.61 9.00
N PHE A 551 6.56 -3.52 8.22
CA PHE A 551 7.27 -3.40 6.94
C PHE A 551 8.79 -3.50 7.13
N TYR A 552 9.27 -2.93 8.23
CA TYR A 552 10.63 -3.10 8.71
C TYR A 552 10.60 -3.73 10.10
N HIS A 553 11.49 -4.69 10.37
CA HIS A 553 11.51 -5.44 11.63
C HIS A 553 12.74 -5.16 12.51
N SER A 554 13.74 -4.45 11.99
CA SER A 554 14.87 -3.92 12.77
C SER A 554 15.49 -2.72 12.08
N LEU A 555 16.22 -1.88 12.82
CA LEU A 555 17.03 -0.81 12.24
C LEU A 555 18.11 -1.37 11.29
N ASN A 556 18.65 -2.55 11.60
CA ASN A 556 19.56 -3.27 10.72
C ASN A 556 18.92 -3.60 9.37
N HIS A 557 17.67 -4.05 9.35
CA HIS A 557 16.93 -4.32 8.12
C HIS A 557 16.72 -3.04 7.29
N VAL A 558 16.48 -1.90 7.94
CA VAL A 558 16.40 -0.60 7.25
C VAL A 558 17.75 -0.25 6.61
N LEU A 559 18.85 -0.38 7.35
CA LEU A 559 20.19 -0.11 6.80
C LEU A 559 20.50 -1.04 5.61
N ASP A 560 20.19 -2.34 5.72
CA ASP A 560 20.44 -3.31 4.65
C ASP A 560 19.65 -3.02 3.35
N THR A 561 18.48 -2.41 3.47
CA THR A 561 17.54 -2.23 2.33
C THR A 561 17.48 -0.81 1.80
N ARG A 562 17.72 0.19 2.65
CA ARG A 562 17.53 1.61 2.37
C ARG A 562 18.81 2.44 2.45
N LEU A 563 19.93 1.93 2.97
CA LEU A 563 21.12 2.78 3.08
C LEU A 563 21.73 3.14 1.71
N ALA A 564 21.59 2.27 0.71
CA ALA A 564 22.15 2.47 -0.62
C ALA A 564 21.54 3.66 -1.40
N GLU A 565 20.35 4.14 -1.02
CA GLU A 565 19.72 5.33 -1.61
C GLU A 565 20.11 6.63 -0.90
N MET A 566 20.89 6.59 0.19
CA MET A 566 21.13 7.76 1.05
C MET A 566 22.50 8.37 0.79
N ASP A 567 22.53 9.69 0.66
CA ASP A 567 23.76 10.48 0.58
C ASP A 567 24.32 10.81 1.97
N ALA A 568 23.43 10.92 2.97
CA ALA A 568 23.79 11.15 4.36
C ALA A 568 22.87 10.43 5.35
N VAL A 569 23.41 10.16 6.54
CA VAL A 569 22.69 9.65 7.71
C VAL A 569 22.81 10.65 8.84
N TYR A 570 21.68 11.13 9.33
CA TYR A 570 21.57 12.09 10.42
C TYR A 570 21.11 11.40 11.70
N ILE A 571 21.89 11.48 12.78
CA ILE A 571 21.60 10.77 14.03
C ILE A 571 21.63 11.76 15.20
N THR A 572 20.63 11.72 16.08
CA THR A 572 20.49 12.68 17.20
C THR A 572 20.94 12.14 18.56
N ARG A 573 21.10 10.81 18.70
CA ARG A 573 21.40 10.15 19.98
C ARG A 573 22.68 9.33 19.91
N TYR A 574 23.61 9.58 20.84
CA TYR A 574 24.92 8.93 20.83
C TYR A 574 24.82 7.40 20.93
N HIS A 575 23.90 6.87 21.74
CA HIS A 575 23.73 5.41 21.89
C HIS A 575 23.21 4.76 20.60
N ILE A 576 22.31 5.43 19.88
CA ILE A 576 21.85 4.98 18.55
C ILE A 576 22.99 5.06 17.54
N ALA A 577 23.75 6.17 17.53
CA ALA A 577 24.89 6.33 16.65
C ALA A 577 25.95 5.24 16.89
N GLN A 578 26.22 4.89 18.15
CA GLN A 578 27.15 3.83 18.52
C GLN A 578 26.76 2.47 17.92
N GLU A 579 25.47 2.15 17.84
CA GLU A 579 24.98 0.90 17.26
C GLU A 579 25.06 0.86 15.73
N CYS A 580 24.96 2.02 15.07
CA CYS A 580 24.76 2.08 13.61
C CYS A 580 26.03 2.44 12.82
N ILE A 581 26.95 3.22 13.38
CA ILE A 581 28.09 3.81 12.66
C ILE A 581 28.92 2.76 11.92
N ALA A 582 29.26 1.66 12.60
CA ALA A 582 30.10 0.61 12.01
C ALA A 582 29.46 0.02 10.75
N LYS A 583 28.17 -0.29 10.82
CA LYS A 583 27.40 -0.85 9.71
C LYS A 583 27.23 0.15 8.57
N ILE A 584 26.96 1.42 8.89
CA ILE A 584 26.83 2.47 7.87
C ILE A 584 28.13 2.59 7.05
N ARG A 585 29.29 2.60 7.72
CA ARG A 585 30.60 2.69 7.07
C ARG A 585 30.96 1.44 6.26
N GLU A 586 30.51 0.27 6.70
CA GLU A 586 30.76 -1.00 5.99
C GLU A 586 29.95 -1.08 4.68
N GLN A 587 28.73 -0.55 4.67
CA GLN A 587 27.76 -0.75 3.59
C GLN A 587 27.60 0.45 2.64
N SER A 588 28.03 1.65 3.03
CA SER A 588 27.84 2.86 2.23
C SER A 588 28.92 3.92 2.46
N ASN A 589 29.05 4.83 1.49
CA ASN A 589 29.86 6.04 1.58
C ASN A 589 29.05 7.26 2.10
N ALA A 590 27.81 7.05 2.53
CA ALA A 590 26.96 8.10 3.07
C ALA A 590 27.66 8.88 4.21
N LYS A 591 27.48 10.20 4.21
CA LYS A 591 28.05 11.06 5.25
C LYS A 591 27.29 10.88 6.56
N ILE A 592 28.01 10.66 7.66
CA ILE A 592 27.42 10.50 8.99
C ILE A 592 27.45 11.84 9.71
N ILE A 593 26.27 12.42 9.90
CA ILE A 593 26.07 13.67 10.61
C ILE A 593 25.49 13.34 11.98
N PHE A 594 26.21 13.68 13.04
CA PHE A 594 25.76 13.46 14.41
C PHE A 594 25.35 14.79 15.04
N ASN A 595 24.06 14.96 15.30
CA ASN A 595 23.59 16.09 16.08
C ASN A 595 23.62 15.72 17.55
N ASN A 596 24.60 16.25 18.27
CA ASN A 596 24.68 16.04 19.69
C ASN A 596 23.74 17.02 20.40
N ALA A 597 22.47 16.59 20.54
CA ALA A 597 21.42 17.46 21.05
C ALA A 597 21.65 17.93 22.49
N ASP A 598 22.35 17.12 23.29
CA ASP A 598 22.83 17.46 24.62
C ASP A 598 24.02 16.58 24.99
N LEU A 599 25.09 17.17 25.53
CA LEU A 599 26.21 16.38 26.07
C LEU A 599 25.74 15.58 27.29
N HIS A 600 25.39 14.31 27.07
CA HIS A 600 24.72 13.47 28.07
C HIS A 600 25.59 13.33 29.31
N PHE A 601 26.91 13.14 29.11
CA PHE A 601 27.84 13.03 30.22
C PHE A 601 27.91 14.32 31.05
N LEU A 602 27.81 15.51 30.46
CA LEU A 602 27.82 16.77 31.22
C LEU A 602 26.58 16.87 32.11
N ARG A 603 25.43 16.42 31.60
CA ARG A 603 24.19 16.38 32.37
C ARG A 603 24.29 15.40 33.54
N GLU A 604 24.79 14.19 33.29
CA GLU A 604 25.03 13.19 34.34
C GLU A 604 26.07 13.67 35.37
N MET A 605 27.17 14.30 34.94
CA MET A 605 28.18 14.89 35.83
C MET A 605 27.59 15.99 36.72
N ARG A 606 26.79 16.91 36.15
CA ARG A 606 26.11 17.97 36.93
C ARG A 606 25.17 17.38 37.98
N ALA A 607 24.42 16.34 37.63
CA ALA A 607 23.54 15.63 38.56
C ALA A 607 24.33 14.93 39.69
N ALA A 608 25.43 14.26 39.36
CA ALA A 608 26.31 13.60 40.34
C ALA A 608 26.93 14.61 41.33
N LEU A 609 27.32 15.79 40.85
CA LEU A 609 27.89 16.86 41.68
C LEU A 609 26.85 17.49 42.62
N GLN A 610 25.58 17.53 42.24
CA GLN A 610 24.49 18.04 43.09
C GLN A 610 24.06 17.04 44.17
N ASN A 611 24.13 15.74 43.89
CA ASN A 611 23.76 14.66 44.82
C ASN A 611 24.95 14.18 45.66
N SER A 612 25.59 15.08 46.41
CA SER A 612 26.64 14.72 47.41
C SER A 612 27.84 13.94 46.86
N ARG A 613 28.20 14.11 45.57
CA ARG A 613 29.30 13.37 44.90
C ARG A 613 29.14 11.86 44.99
N ASP A 614 27.98 11.36 44.59
CA ASP A 614 27.78 9.94 44.37
C ASP A 614 28.84 9.41 43.37
N GLU A 615 29.77 8.60 43.88
CA GLU A 615 30.90 8.04 43.11
C GLU A 615 30.42 7.11 41.99
N GLU A 616 29.27 6.44 42.17
CA GLU A 616 28.69 5.56 41.16
C GLU A 616 28.14 6.38 39.98
N MET A 617 27.41 7.47 40.29
CA MET A 617 26.91 8.39 39.26
C MET A 617 28.06 9.07 38.50
N LEU A 618 29.15 9.42 39.19
CA LEU A 618 30.32 10.02 38.54
C LEU A 618 31.03 9.02 37.62
N THR A 619 31.19 7.77 38.06
CA THR A 619 31.80 6.70 37.25
C THR A 619 30.96 6.42 35.99
N ARG A 620 29.63 6.38 36.14
CA ARG A 620 28.72 6.28 35.00
C ARG A 620 28.88 7.44 34.02
N ALA A 621 28.92 8.68 34.52
CA ALA A 621 29.09 9.85 33.66
C ALA A 621 30.42 9.83 32.89
N LEU A 622 31.52 9.36 33.51
CA LEU A 622 32.80 9.20 32.81
C LEU A 622 32.74 8.14 31.70
N LYS A 623 32.03 7.03 31.92
CA LYS A 623 31.81 6.02 30.88
C LYS A 623 30.96 6.56 29.72
N THR A 624 29.89 7.30 30.03
CA THR A 624 29.08 8.00 29.03
C THR A 624 29.93 8.94 28.19
N ARG A 625 30.83 9.71 28.84
CA ARG A 625 31.74 10.63 28.14
C ARG A 625 32.62 9.90 27.13
N GLU A 626 33.24 8.79 27.50
CA GLU A 626 34.08 8.01 26.59
C GLU A 626 33.29 7.48 25.39
N GLN A 627 32.09 6.96 25.63
CA GLN A 627 31.22 6.44 24.56
C GLN A 627 30.74 7.55 23.61
N GLU A 628 30.31 8.68 24.16
CA GLU A 628 29.79 9.81 23.42
C GLU A 628 30.87 10.52 22.58
N LEU A 629 32.08 10.69 23.13
CA LEU A 629 33.21 11.24 22.39
C LEU A 629 33.72 10.28 21.30
N ALA A 630 33.73 8.97 21.56
CA ALA A 630 34.10 7.98 20.55
C ALA A 630 33.12 7.94 19.36
N VAL A 631 31.86 8.33 19.56
CA VAL A 631 30.89 8.56 18.47
C VAL A 631 31.28 9.80 17.69
N CYS A 632 31.56 10.92 18.37
CA CYS A 632 31.96 12.18 17.74
C CYS A 632 33.16 11.99 16.79
N GLU A 633 34.20 11.28 17.23
CA GLU A 633 35.41 11.02 16.42
C GLU A 633 35.12 10.27 15.11
N LYS A 634 34.13 9.36 15.11
CA LYS A 634 33.82 8.47 13.96
C LYS A 634 32.87 9.10 12.94
N THR A 635 32.29 10.25 13.27
CA THR A 635 31.32 10.97 12.42
C THR A 635 32.02 11.93 11.47
N ASP A 636 31.36 12.27 10.35
CA ASP A 636 31.90 13.22 9.36
C ASP A 636 31.64 14.67 9.76
N ALA A 637 30.52 14.94 10.42
CA ALA A 637 30.14 16.24 10.93
C ALA A 637 29.39 16.10 12.25
N ILE A 638 29.66 17.01 13.18
CA ILE A 638 29.03 17.09 14.50
C ILE A 638 28.27 18.41 14.58
N LEU A 639 26.99 18.35 14.90
CA LEU A 639 26.16 19.52 15.14
C LEU A 639 25.95 19.72 16.64
N CYS A 640 25.97 20.97 17.09
CA CYS A 640 25.67 21.36 18.47
C CYS A 640 24.91 22.69 18.48
N TYR A 641 24.10 22.94 19.52
CA TYR A 641 23.24 24.14 19.55
C TYR A 641 23.88 25.35 20.22
N ASN A 642 24.91 25.15 21.05
CA ASN A 642 25.51 26.23 21.81
C ASN A 642 27.03 26.18 21.84
N ALA A 643 27.63 27.37 22.01
CA ALA A 643 29.08 27.54 22.04
C ALA A 643 29.77 26.81 23.21
N THR A 644 29.04 26.47 24.28
CA THR A 644 29.61 25.75 25.43
C THR A 644 29.86 24.29 25.07
N GLU A 645 28.85 23.60 24.53
CA GLU A 645 28.99 22.23 24.01
C GLU A 645 30.04 22.18 22.91
N HIS A 646 30.02 23.18 22.02
CA HIS A 646 31.03 23.32 20.99
C HIS A 646 32.45 23.31 21.60
N ALA A 647 32.73 24.20 22.55
CA ALA A 647 34.04 24.31 23.18
C ALA A 647 34.45 23.02 23.93
N VAL A 648 33.50 22.37 24.61
CA VAL A 648 33.76 21.11 25.32
C VAL A 648 34.10 19.99 24.36
N ILE A 649 33.36 19.83 23.26
CA ILE A 649 33.66 18.79 22.26
C ILE A 649 35.04 19.08 21.64
N THR A 650 35.28 20.31 21.18
CA THR A 650 36.56 20.72 20.58
C THR A 650 37.76 20.41 21.49
N SER A 651 37.63 20.62 22.80
CA SER A 651 38.75 20.37 23.73
C SER A 651 39.12 18.90 23.87
N HIS A 652 38.26 17.97 23.45
CA HIS A 652 38.49 16.53 23.57
C HIS A 652 38.84 15.88 22.22
N ILE A 653 38.13 16.20 21.13
CA ILE A 653 38.36 15.56 19.82
C ILE A 653 39.48 16.23 19.00
N LEU A 654 39.85 17.48 19.33
CA LEU A 654 40.87 18.28 18.64
C LEU A 654 40.68 18.49 17.12
N GLU A 655 39.53 18.10 16.56
CA GLU A 655 39.14 18.29 15.16
C GLU A 655 38.02 19.33 15.03
N ALA A 656 38.37 20.60 15.18
CA ALA A 656 37.40 21.70 15.14
C ALA A 656 36.65 21.81 13.80
N ASP A 657 37.28 21.37 12.70
CA ASP A 657 36.72 21.48 11.35
C ASP A 657 35.46 20.61 11.13
N LYS A 658 35.26 19.58 11.96
CA LYS A 658 34.06 18.72 11.92
C LYS A 658 32.88 19.30 12.69
N LEU A 659 33.08 20.35 13.47
CA LEU A 659 32.10 20.82 14.44
C LEU A 659 31.38 22.07 13.91
N HIS A 660 30.05 22.01 13.91
CA HIS A 660 29.21 23.09 13.40
C HIS A 660 28.14 23.48 14.43
N ILE A 661 27.81 24.77 14.45
CA ILE A 661 26.73 25.29 15.28
C ILE A 661 25.43 25.24 14.45
N THR A 662 24.45 24.50 14.96
CA THR A 662 23.09 24.47 14.40
C THR A 662 22.20 25.43 15.17
N PRO A 663 21.42 26.29 14.50
CA PRO A 663 20.52 27.20 15.18
C PRO A 663 19.39 26.43 15.88
N TRP A 664 19.08 26.84 17.11
CA TRP A 664 17.88 26.37 17.80
C TRP A 664 16.66 27.16 17.31
N VAL A 665 15.86 26.55 16.43
CA VAL A 665 14.68 27.19 15.84
C VAL A 665 13.52 27.14 16.81
N LEU A 666 12.87 28.28 17.06
CA LEU A 666 11.65 28.39 17.87
C LEU A 666 10.57 29.09 17.06
N GLU A 667 9.40 28.45 16.97
CA GLU A 667 8.21 29.10 16.45
C GLU A 667 7.72 30.15 17.47
N GLU A 668 7.47 31.36 16.98
CA GLU A 668 6.98 32.46 17.80
C GLU A 668 5.56 32.12 18.31
N LYS A 669 5.42 31.91 19.63
CA LYS A 669 4.11 31.66 20.23
C LYS A 669 3.31 32.96 20.21
N ARG A 670 2.17 32.96 19.49
CA ARG A 670 1.18 34.04 19.63
C ARG A 670 0.76 34.15 21.11
N PRO A 671 0.68 35.35 21.69
CA PRO A 671 0.32 35.51 23.08
C PRO A 671 -1.05 34.90 23.35
N SER A 672 -1.08 33.81 24.13
CA SER A 672 -2.33 33.22 24.62
C SER A 672 -2.91 34.07 25.76
N GLN A 673 -4.21 33.92 26.03
CA GLN A 673 -4.79 34.50 27.25
C GLN A 673 -3.96 34.07 28.46
N THR A 674 -3.46 35.04 29.22
CA THR A 674 -2.82 34.83 30.52
C THR A 674 -3.69 33.94 31.38
N PHE A 675 -3.09 32.94 32.04
CA PHE A 675 -3.78 32.10 33.02
C PHE A 675 -4.59 33.00 33.96
N LYS A 676 -5.93 32.91 33.91
CA LYS A 676 -6.76 33.52 34.95
C LYS A 676 -6.34 32.88 36.26
N SER A 677 -5.85 33.71 37.19
CA SER A 677 -5.56 33.28 38.55
C SER A 677 -6.81 32.59 39.09
N VAL A 678 -6.74 31.27 39.29
CA VAL A 678 -7.77 30.55 40.04
C VAL A 678 -7.62 31.03 41.47
N THR A 679 -8.50 31.95 41.89
CA THR A 679 -8.63 32.31 43.29
C THR A 679 -9.14 31.06 44.01
N VAL A 680 -8.24 30.36 44.68
CA VAL A 680 -8.59 29.30 45.62
C VAL A 680 -9.42 29.97 46.73
N LEU A 681 -10.72 29.70 46.77
CA LEU A 681 -11.55 30.09 47.91
C LEU A 681 -11.01 29.32 49.13
N PRO A 682 -10.71 30.00 50.26
CA PRO A 682 -10.27 29.33 51.47
C PRO A 682 -11.40 28.44 52.02
N SER A 683 -10.97 27.28 52.52
CA SER A 683 -11.73 26.14 53.05
C SER A 683 -12.88 26.47 53.97
#